data_AF-A0A259T0S1-F1
#
_entry.id   AF-A0A259T0S1-F1
#
_cell.length_a   1.000
_cell.length_b   1.000
_cell.length_c   1.000
_cell.angle_alpha   90.00
_cell.angle_beta   90.00
_cell.angle_gamma   90.00
#
_symmetry.space_group_name_H-M   'P 1'
#
loop_
_entity.id
_entity.type
_entity.pdbx_description
1 polymer ?
#
loop_
_entity_poly.entity_id
_entity_poly.type
_entity_poly.pdbx_seq_one_letter_code
_entity_poly.pdbx_strand_id
1 'polypeptide(L)'
;MKKHRIKRSILLMLALVLLLAPLSLGTRPGLASAEQESAGPLSEGRMGTAGTSDAAASVPVSISKDFEDGTLQGWYGRGGNEVLTVSPNAAHTGSYGMQVTGRTQGWNGPQLDVTPIMETGKTYHLSAWVKLPAGTASSPVSIVVQRTTDGANAYELVKSVQASDSGWVKLSGEYTLQHQIESLAVYIESFDVPTLDFYVDDVVIERAPDPVPIEIQKDIPSLKDVFAGQFKLGTAVLVNEIQNPNSPDAELVRKHFNSLTAGNELKWDATEPAEGQFDFTAADKIVSFAMDNGIAMRGHTLIWHSQTPKWVFYDSNGNLASKELLYARMKKHIDTVVGRYKGKIYAWDVVNEVIEPGDQKPGGLRNSLWYQIAGEEFIEKAFIYAHEADPDAKLFINDYNTNDPVKRQFLHDLIKRLKAKGIPVDGVGHQTHIGIEYPRVQELDDMIQAFRDLDIDQQITELDMSIYTNDTEAYETFPTELQIKQANRYREIFDVFRKHSDQLSAVIFWGKDDLNTWLRTFPVVRNNWPLLFDERLQAKYAYWALVDPAKVPVETKRTKALEASVKIDGQAEAVWNVAQAVPIQTGGKAAATYKTLWDAGHLYVWVDVDDATVNGNDSVEVYIDGNNGKTNAYEADDKKYTFRRSGANPHKPAEYNVVKTEKGYRIEASIPVDGAQTGKEIGFDVRIRDRSGSAEELASWNDIHHRQDTDTSGFGVLTMVEGPRTAKAVKGTAAIDGDIEDIWSKAEQIVTDRWVSGSSGSTAKVRTLWDDHRLYVLAEVTDSLVTKRSANAWEQDSVEIFIDQNNARAASYDSDDGQYRVNFDNEPSVNPGSLGANLTSAAKRTPTGYIIEAAVDWVGTPPKAGSLIGFDVQVNNDENDDGVRDSVAIWNDTSDRTWQNLSNIGLLTLE
;
A
#
# COMPACT_ATOMS: atom_id res chain seq x y z
N MET A 1 10.30 2.05 29.84
CA MET A 1 8.94 2.27 29.27
C MET A 1 8.84 1.55 27.93
N LYS A 2 8.34 0.31 27.90
CA LYS A 2 8.23 -0.57 26.71
C LYS A 2 6.86 -1.26 26.69
N LYS A 3 5.77 -0.48 26.67
CA LYS A 3 4.41 -1.05 26.85
C LYS A 3 3.33 -0.59 25.88
N HIS A 4 3.62 0.18 24.83
CA HIS A 4 2.55 0.82 24.04
C HIS A 4 2.55 0.60 22.52
N ARG A 5 3.35 -0.31 21.95
CA ARG A 5 3.31 -0.60 20.49
C ARG A 5 2.81 -1.99 20.06
N ILE A 6 2.36 -2.85 20.98
CA ILE A 6 1.76 -4.16 20.64
C ILE A 6 0.25 -4.20 20.94
N LYS A 7 -0.33 -3.10 21.45
CA LYS A 7 -1.72 -3.07 21.95
C LYS A 7 -2.79 -2.63 20.95
N ARG A 8 -2.48 -2.44 19.66
CA ARG A 8 -3.47 -1.92 18.69
C ARG A 8 -4.12 -2.96 17.77
N SER A 9 -3.81 -4.25 17.92
CA SER A 9 -4.60 -5.34 17.32
C SER A 9 -5.68 -5.89 18.26
N ILE A 10 -5.86 -5.29 19.45
CA ILE A 10 -6.56 -5.87 20.62
C ILE A 10 -7.93 -5.22 20.89
N LEU A 11 -8.46 -4.44 19.95
CA LEU A 11 -9.85 -3.97 20.04
C LEU A 11 -10.38 -3.87 18.60
N LEU A 12 -11.67 -4.16 18.40
CA LEU A 12 -12.42 -4.15 17.13
C LEU A 12 -12.61 -5.50 16.41
N MET A 13 -13.24 -6.44 17.11
CA MET A 13 -14.27 -7.33 16.54
C MET A 13 -15.58 -7.08 17.31
N LEU A 14 -16.21 -5.94 17.08
CA LEU A 14 -17.54 -5.63 17.62
C LEU A 14 -18.38 -4.87 16.60
N ALA A 15 -19.52 -5.49 16.26
CA ALA A 15 -20.75 -4.95 15.66
C ALA A 15 -20.79 -4.67 14.14
N LEU A 16 -21.68 -5.43 13.48
CA LEU A 16 -22.17 -5.29 12.12
C LEU A 16 -23.35 -4.28 12.06
N VAL A 17 -23.29 -3.40 11.05
CA VAL A 17 -24.37 -2.82 10.22
C VAL A 17 -25.76 -2.56 10.84
N LEU A 18 -26.09 -1.27 10.97
CA LEU A 18 -27.45 -0.74 10.75
C LEU A 18 -27.33 0.65 10.07
N LEU A 19 -28.16 0.85 9.06
CA LEU A 19 -28.21 1.93 8.07
C LEU A 19 -28.36 3.38 8.61
N LEU A 20 -27.70 4.34 7.92
CA LEU A 20 -28.17 5.65 7.37
C LEU A 20 -27.31 6.92 7.64
N ALA A 21 -26.85 7.48 6.51
CA ALA A 21 -26.64 8.89 6.12
C ALA A 21 -25.49 9.76 6.72
N PRO A 22 -24.80 10.59 5.88
CA PRO A 22 -23.60 11.33 6.26
C PRO A 22 -23.88 12.80 6.64
N LEU A 23 -23.07 13.35 7.55
CA LEU A 23 -22.99 14.80 7.77
C LEU A 23 -21.52 15.25 7.86
N SER A 24 -21.26 16.23 7.00
CA SER A 24 -19.98 16.88 6.67
C SER A 24 -19.27 17.54 7.85
N LEU A 25 -17.97 17.78 7.71
CA LEU A 25 -17.33 19.08 7.97
C LEU A 25 -15.84 19.04 7.59
N GLY A 26 -15.34 20.11 6.96
CA GLY A 26 -13.91 20.48 7.08
C GLY A 26 -13.16 20.74 5.78
N THR A 27 -13.29 21.98 5.31
CA THR A 27 -12.43 22.75 4.39
C THR A 27 -10.94 22.39 4.31
N ARG A 28 -10.33 22.56 3.12
CA ARG A 28 -9.10 23.35 2.86
C ARG A 28 -8.68 23.36 1.36
N PRO A 29 -7.75 24.25 0.94
CA PRO A 29 -7.96 25.16 -0.20
C PRO A 29 -7.10 24.86 -1.44
N GLY A 30 -7.54 25.44 -2.57
CA GLY A 30 -6.71 26.19 -3.52
C GLY A 30 -5.78 25.40 -4.44
N LEU A 31 -5.92 25.65 -5.74
CA LEU A 31 -4.88 25.90 -6.75
C LEU A 31 -5.59 25.86 -8.13
N ALA A 32 -5.88 27.04 -8.68
CA ALA A 32 -5.05 27.71 -9.69
C ALA A 32 -5.24 27.11 -11.09
N SER A 33 -6.10 27.77 -11.85
CA SER A 33 -6.29 27.69 -13.29
C SER A 33 -5.04 28.09 -14.06
N ALA A 34 -4.74 27.38 -15.13
CA ALA A 34 -3.98 27.94 -16.25
C ALA A 34 -4.58 27.42 -17.56
N GLU A 35 -4.82 28.38 -18.45
CA GLU A 35 -5.50 28.31 -19.72
C GLU A 35 -4.74 27.48 -20.76
N GLN A 36 -5.46 26.94 -21.74
CA GLN A 36 -4.88 26.75 -23.06
C GLN A 36 -5.86 27.14 -24.16
N GLU A 37 -5.41 28.13 -24.92
CA GLU A 37 -6.06 28.80 -26.03
C GLU A 37 -6.25 27.90 -27.26
N SER A 38 -7.25 28.31 -28.04
CA SER A 38 -7.64 27.84 -29.35
C SER A 38 -6.54 27.88 -30.43
N ALA A 39 -6.58 26.92 -31.36
CA ALA A 39 -6.19 27.16 -32.74
C ALA A 39 -7.05 26.32 -33.70
N GLY A 40 -7.58 26.99 -34.73
CA GLY A 40 -8.57 26.51 -35.68
C GLY A 40 -8.07 25.61 -36.81
N PRO A 41 -8.94 25.31 -37.79
CA PRO A 41 -8.89 24.08 -38.59
C PRO A 41 -8.30 24.29 -39.99
N LEU A 42 -7.76 23.22 -40.59
CA LEU A 42 -7.54 23.13 -42.03
C LEU A 42 -7.81 21.72 -42.56
N SER A 43 -8.23 21.70 -43.82
CA SER A 43 -9.08 20.75 -44.51
C SER A 43 -8.35 19.81 -45.49
N GLU A 44 -9.14 18.86 -46.03
CA GLU A 44 -8.99 18.11 -47.30
C GLU A 44 -8.20 16.77 -47.34
N GLY A 45 -8.95 15.66 -47.20
CA GLY A 45 -9.34 14.81 -48.35
C GLY A 45 -8.39 13.73 -48.89
N ARG A 46 -8.74 12.43 -48.73
CA ARG A 46 -9.05 11.50 -49.84
C ARG A 46 -9.50 10.09 -49.38
N MET A 47 -10.38 9.53 -50.22
CA MET A 47 -11.13 8.26 -50.16
C MET A 47 -10.31 6.97 -50.15
N GLY A 48 -10.88 5.89 -49.55
CA GLY A 48 -10.71 4.53 -50.08
C GLY A 48 -10.99 3.32 -49.17
N THR A 49 -12.26 2.86 -49.17
CA THR A 49 -12.75 1.46 -49.12
C THR A 49 -12.94 0.68 -47.79
N ALA A 50 -14.23 0.41 -47.52
CA ALA A 50 -14.92 -0.82 -47.04
C ALA A 50 -14.33 -1.62 -45.86
N GLY A 51 -15.06 -1.99 -44.80
CA GLY A 51 -16.49 -1.97 -44.53
C GLY A 51 -16.76 -3.02 -43.44
N THR A 52 -17.03 -2.56 -42.21
CA THR A 52 -17.63 -3.33 -41.13
C THR A 52 -18.64 -2.41 -40.45
N SER A 53 -19.82 -2.94 -40.14
CA SER A 53 -20.97 -2.21 -39.64
C SER A 53 -20.65 -1.49 -38.32
N ASP A 54 -20.37 -0.19 -38.40
CA ASP A 54 -20.53 0.71 -37.26
C ASP A 54 -22.02 0.77 -36.95
N ALA A 55 -22.39 0.26 -35.79
CA ALA A 55 -23.58 0.71 -35.10
C ALA A 55 -23.41 2.23 -34.98
N ALA A 56 -24.16 2.98 -35.79
CA ALA A 56 -24.16 4.42 -35.76
C ALA A 56 -24.37 4.87 -34.31
N ALA A 57 -23.32 5.43 -33.70
CA ALA A 57 -23.44 6.13 -32.44
C ALA A 57 -24.47 7.22 -32.67
N SER A 58 -25.69 6.99 -32.19
CA SER A 58 -26.73 8.02 -32.13
C SER A 58 -26.11 9.18 -31.37
N VAL A 59 -26.03 10.35 -32.03
CA VAL A 59 -25.61 11.61 -31.38
C VAL A 59 -26.33 11.68 -30.03
N PRO A 60 -25.63 11.79 -28.88
CA PRO A 60 -26.30 11.81 -27.60
C PRO A 60 -27.26 13.00 -27.58
N VAL A 61 -28.51 12.75 -27.19
CA VAL A 61 -29.47 13.82 -26.95
C VAL A 61 -28.94 14.60 -25.76
N SER A 62 -28.48 15.82 -26.02
CA SER A 62 -28.12 16.81 -25.01
C SER A 62 -28.99 18.03 -25.23
N ILE A 63 -29.68 18.46 -24.17
CA ILE A 63 -30.34 19.75 -24.14
C ILE A 63 -29.59 20.68 -23.20
N SER A 64 -29.28 21.87 -23.69
CA SER A 64 -28.77 22.98 -22.90
C SER A 64 -29.79 24.10 -22.94
N LYS A 65 -30.07 24.71 -21.78
CA LYS A 65 -31.00 25.83 -21.61
C LYS A 65 -30.29 26.93 -20.84
N ASP A 66 -29.86 27.94 -21.59
CA ASP A 66 -29.09 29.11 -21.15
C ASP A 66 -29.93 30.40 -21.12
N PHE A 67 -31.18 30.35 -21.61
CA PHE A 67 -32.12 31.48 -21.66
C PHE A 67 -31.65 32.71 -22.46
N GLU A 68 -30.54 32.62 -23.20
CA GLU A 68 -29.92 33.74 -23.92
C GLU A 68 -30.75 34.25 -25.11
N ASP A 69 -31.68 33.43 -25.62
CA ASP A 69 -32.64 33.83 -26.66
C ASP A 69 -33.81 34.68 -26.12
N GLY A 70 -33.83 34.96 -24.81
CA GLY A 70 -34.86 35.75 -24.14
C GLY A 70 -36.17 34.99 -23.91
N THR A 71 -36.20 33.67 -24.14
CA THR A 71 -37.38 32.82 -23.95
C THR A 71 -37.18 31.82 -22.81
N LEU A 72 -38.28 31.23 -22.31
CA LEU A 72 -38.20 30.16 -21.29
C LEU A 72 -37.70 28.81 -21.85
N GLN A 73 -37.38 28.74 -23.15
CA GLN A 73 -36.81 27.57 -23.84
C GLN A 73 -37.53 26.22 -23.56
N GLY A 74 -38.84 26.28 -23.30
CA GLY A 74 -39.71 25.11 -23.04
C GLY A 74 -40.06 24.88 -21.57
N TRP A 75 -39.46 25.63 -20.63
CA TRP A 75 -39.85 25.58 -19.21
C TRP A 75 -41.20 26.26 -18.98
N TYR A 76 -42.03 25.64 -18.14
CA TYR A 76 -43.35 26.15 -17.74
C TYR A 76 -43.60 25.95 -16.25
N GLY A 77 -44.51 26.74 -15.67
CA GLY A 77 -44.87 26.64 -14.26
C GLY A 77 -45.64 25.34 -13.98
N ARG A 78 -45.19 24.59 -12.97
CA ARG A 78 -45.76 23.32 -12.54
C ARG A 78 -47.12 23.46 -11.83
N GLY A 79 -47.24 24.41 -10.91
CA GLY A 79 -48.43 24.62 -10.06
C GLY A 79 -49.43 25.64 -10.58
N GLY A 80 -49.10 26.33 -11.68
CA GLY A 80 -49.93 27.37 -12.30
C GLY A 80 -49.98 28.70 -11.55
N ASN A 81 -49.25 28.85 -10.44
CA ASN A 81 -49.21 30.07 -9.62
C ASN A 81 -47.85 30.78 -9.69
N GLU A 82 -46.79 30.00 -9.86
CA GLU A 82 -45.45 30.51 -10.05
C GLU A 82 -45.30 31.28 -11.36
N VAL A 83 -44.50 32.33 -11.30
CA VAL A 83 -44.18 33.19 -12.43
C VAL A 83 -42.73 32.93 -12.81
N LEU A 84 -42.53 32.44 -14.03
CA LEU A 84 -41.21 32.23 -14.64
C LEU A 84 -40.90 33.42 -15.55
N THR A 85 -39.79 34.10 -15.30
CA THR A 85 -39.38 35.29 -16.07
C THR A 85 -37.92 35.18 -16.46
N VAL A 86 -37.63 35.32 -17.76
CA VAL A 86 -36.24 35.47 -18.23
C VAL A 86 -35.76 36.87 -17.88
N SER A 87 -34.63 36.98 -17.18
CA SER A 87 -34.18 38.23 -16.57
C SER A 87 -32.65 38.34 -16.58
N PRO A 88 -32.10 39.54 -16.89
CA PRO A 88 -30.66 39.80 -16.72
C PRO A 88 -30.19 39.67 -15.27
N ASN A 89 -31.08 39.87 -14.30
CA ASN A 89 -30.76 39.73 -12.88
C ASN A 89 -30.66 38.27 -12.43
N ALA A 90 -31.01 37.32 -13.31
CA ALA A 90 -30.98 35.89 -13.06
C ALA A 90 -29.87 35.18 -13.85
N ALA A 91 -28.95 35.92 -14.48
CA ALA A 91 -27.85 35.35 -15.26
C ALA A 91 -26.71 34.83 -14.35
N HIS A 92 -26.28 33.60 -14.62
CA HIS A 92 -25.07 32.96 -14.10
C HIS A 92 -23.92 33.12 -15.10
N THR A 93 -24.18 32.78 -16.36
CA THR A 93 -23.33 33.10 -17.50
C THR A 93 -24.15 33.89 -18.53
N GLY A 94 -23.50 34.50 -19.52
CA GLY A 94 -24.22 35.26 -20.55
C GLY A 94 -24.97 36.49 -20.01
N SER A 95 -26.15 36.74 -20.57
CA SER A 95 -26.95 37.96 -20.40
C SER A 95 -28.27 37.71 -19.67
N TYR A 96 -28.75 36.47 -19.61
CA TYR A 96 -30.07 36.12 -19.11
C TYR A 96 -30.04 34.82 -18.31
N GLY A 97 -30.96 34.70 -17.36
CA GLY A 97 -31.34 33.42 -16.78
C GLY A 97 -32.81 33.45 -16.35
N MET A 98 -33.30 32.38 -15.73
CA MET A 98 -34.70 32.27 -15.33
C MET A 98 -34.91 32.61 -13.86
N GLN A 99 -35.72 33.62 -13.59
CA GLN A 99 -36.24 33.94 -12.26
C GLN A 99 -37.57 33.22 -12.01
N VAL A 100 -37.66 32.54 -10.86
CA VAL A 100 -38.84 31.82 -10.38
C VAL A 100 -39.40 32.55 -9.16
N THR A 101 -40.64 33.03 -9.27
CA THR A 101 -41.32 33.81 -8.22
C THR A 101 -42.76 33.37 -8.00
N GLY A 102 -43.42 33.86 -6.95
CA GLY A 102 -44.87 33.68 -6.77
C GLY A 102 -45.27 32.25 -6.41
N ARG A 103 -44.34 31.45 -5.92
CA ARG A 103 -44.57 30.07 -5.47
C ARG A 103 -45.47 30.06 -4.23
N THR A 104 -46.38 29.09 -4.15
CA THR A 104 -47.35 28.96 -3.04
C THR A 104 -47.29 27.62 -2.32
N GLN A 105 -46.61 26.64 -2.91
CA GLN A 105 -46.42 25.28 -2.40
C GLN A 105 -44.99 24.82 -2.64
N GLY A 106 -44.48 23.93 -1.77
CA GLY A 106 -43.11 23.39 -1.83
C GLY A 106 -42.71 22.80 -3.18
N TRP A 107 -43.67 22.21 -3.89
CA TRP A 107 -43.49 21.56 -5.18
C TRP A 107 -43.74 22.47 -6.39
N ASN A 108 -44.14 23.74 -6.18
CA ASN A 108 -44.21 24.71 -7.28
C ASN A 108 -42.80 25.04 -7.77
N GLY A 109 -42.67 25.35 -9.05
CA GLY A 109 -41.38 25.63 -9.68
C GLY A 109 -41.40 25.43 -11.20
N PRO A 110 -40.28 25.68 -11.87
CA PRO A 110 -40.18 25.44 -13.30
C PRO A 110 -40.14 23.94 -13.59
N GLN A 111 -40.88 23.52 -14.61
CA GLN A 111 -40.94 22.15 -15.12
C GLN A 111 -40.66 22.10 -16.63
N LEU A 112 -40.00 21.03 -17.08
CA LEU A 112 -39.70 20.73 -18.46
C LEU A 112 -40.15 19.30 -18.80
N ASP A 113 -40.82 19.12 -19.93
CA ASP A 113 -41.13 17.78 -20.46
C ASP A 113 -39.86 17.18 -21.11
N VAL A 114 -39.43 16.03 -20.58
CA VAL A 114 -38.25 15.29 -21.03
C VAL A 114 -38.61 13.93 -21.61
N THR A 115 -39.90 13.63 -21.76
CA THR A 115 -40.40 12.42 -22.45
C THR A 115 -39.73 12.17 -23.81
N PRO A 116 -39.51 13.18 -24.69
CA PRO A 116 -38.88 12.93 -25.99
C PRO A 116 -37.36 12.77 -25.93
N ILE A 117 -36.74 12.94 -24.75
CA ILE A 117 -35.28 13.00 -24.58
C ILE A 117 -34.74 11.77 -23.85
N MET A 118 -35.49 11.26 -22.86
CA MET A 118 -35.02 10.19 -21.99
C MET A 118 -35.54 8.81 -22.41
N GLU A 119 -34.62 7.88 -22.65
CA GLU A 119 -34.91 6.50 -23.04
C GLU A 119 -34.84 5.54 -21.85
N THR A 120 -35.77 4.58 -21.80
CA THR A 120 -35.76 3.52 -20.77
C THR A 120 -34.47 2.69 -20.86
N GLY A 121 -33.81 2.48 -19.73
CA GLY A 121 -32.55 1.74 -19.59
C GLY A 121 -31.30 2.60 -19.78
N LYS A 122 -31.43 3.91 -20.02
CA LYS A 122 -30.31 4.84 -20.20
C LYS A 122 -30.14 5.75 -18.98
N THR A 123 -28.91 6.18 -18.76
CA THR A 123 -28.53 7.13 -17.70
C THR A 123 -28.32 8.51 -18.28
N TYR A 124 -28.72 9.55 -17.56
CA TYR A 124 -28.58 10.95 -17.94
C TYR A 124 -27.97 11.77 -16.81
N HIS A 125 -27.07 12.70 -17.14
CA HIS A 125 -26.59 13.72 -16.22
C HIS A 125 -27.53 14.91 -16.29
N LEU A 126 -28.08 15.31 -15.15
CA LEU A 126 -28.93 16.49 -15.01
C LEU A 126 -28.17 17.53 -14.19
N SER A 127 -28.12 18.76 -14.67
CA SER A 127 -27.56 19.87 -13.91
C SER A 127 -28.24 21.19 -14.18
N ALA A 128 -28.22 22.08 -13.19
CA ALA A 128 -28.60 23.48 -13.30
C ALA A 128 -27.77 24.31 -12.30
N TRP A 129 -27.54 25.57 -12.60
CA TRP A 129 -27.03 26.52 -11.61
C TRP A 129 -28.21 27.19 -10.93
N VAL A 130 -28.16 27.30 -9.60
CA VAL A 130 -29.21 27.92 -8.79
C VAL A 130 -28.66 28.95 -7.80
N LYS A 131 -29.43 30.00 -7.53
CA LYS A 131 -29.10 31.07 -6.58
C LYS A 131 -30.36 31.65 -5.94
N LEU A 132 -30.27 32.16 -4.71
CA LEU A 132 -31.39 32.83 -4.05
C LEU A 132 -31.33 34.36 -4.17
N PRO A 133 -32.47 35.08 -4.10
CA PRO A 133 -32.50 36.54 -4.06
C PRO A 133 -31.77 37.12 -2.84
N ALA A 134 -31.24 38.34 -2.99
CA ALA A 134 -30.53 39.04 -1.92
C ALA A 134 -31.34 39.14 -0.62
N GLY A 135 -30.71 38.80 0.51
CA GLY A 135 -31.34 38.81 1.83
C GLY A 135 -32.13 37.54 2.18
N THR A 136 -32.07 36.51 1.35
CA THR A 136 -32.77 35.23 1.58
C THR A 136 -31.89 34.27 2.38
N ALA A 137 -32.46 33.63 3.40
CA ALA A 137 -31.75 32.60 4.17
C ALA A 137 -31.42 31.38 3.30
N SER A 138 -30.27 30.75 3.54
CA SER A 138 -29.87 29.55 2.81
C SER A 138 -30.93 28.45 2.96
N SER A 139 -31.32 27.88 1.82
CA SER A 139 -32.48 26.99 1.71
C SER A 139 -32.23 25.88 0.68
N PRO A 140 -32.84 24.70 0.84
CA PRO A 140 -32.67 23.59 -0.09
C PRO A 140 -33.38 23.83 -1.42
N VAL A 141 -32.67 23.62 -2.53
CA VAL A 141 -33.23 23.58 -3.89
C VAL A 141 -32.88 22.24 -4.53
N SER A 142 -33.86 21.62 -5.18
CA SER A 142 -33.80 20.21 -5.62
C SER A 142 -34.20 20.05 -7.09
N ILE A 143 -33.52 19.14 -7.81
CA ILE A 143 -33.99 18.61 -9.11
C ILE A 143 -34.72 17.30 -8.83
N VAL A 144 -35.95 17.20 -9.36
CA VAL A 144 -36.82 16.03 -9.21
C VAL A 144 -37.34 15.60 -10.57
N VAL A 145 -37.47 14.29 -10.77
CA VAL A 145 -38.11 13.68 -11.93
C VAL A 145 -39.51 13.22 -11.54
N GLN A 146 -40.53 13.69 -12.26
CA GLN A 146 -41.87 13.11 -12.23
C GLN A 146 -41.99 12.10 -13.37
N ARG A 147 -42.30 10.85 -13.02
CA ARG A 147 -42.64 9.79 -13.97
C ARG A 147 -44.12 9.46 -13.88
N THR A 148 -44.79 9.40 -15.03
CA THR A 148 -46.16 8.90 -15.14
C THR A 148 -46.14 7.52 -15.78
N THR A 149 -46.72 6.52 -15.11
CA THR A 149 -46.91 5.17 -15.65
C THR A 149 -48.35 4.74 -15.36
N ASP A 150 -49.09 4.31 -16.38
CA ASP A 150 -50.49 3.88 -16.27
C ASP A 150 -51.39 4.89 -15.54
N GLY A 151 -51.21 6.19 -15.82
CA GLY A 151 -51.93 7.28 -15.15
C GLY A 151 -51.54 7.56 -13.70
N ALA A 152 -50.53 6.88 -13.13
CA ALA A 152 -50.01 7.13 -11.79
C ALA A 152 -48.66 7.88 -11.81
N ASN A 153 -48.53 8.90 -10.95
CA ASN A 153 -47.30 9.69 -10.83
C ASN A 153 -46.39 9.12 -9.73
N ALA A 154 -45.10 8.99 -10.04
CA ALA A 154 -44.00 8.76 -9.12
C ALA A 154 -43.02 9.94 -9.17
N TYR A 155 -42.38 10.25 -8.05
CA TYR A 155 -41.46 11.37 -7.90
C TYR A 155 -40.12 10.88 -7.37
N GLU A 156 -39.05 11.16 -8.11
CA GLU A 156 -37.71 10.63 -7.86
C GLU A 156 -36.74 11.81 -7.70
N LEU A 157 -36.25 12.02 -6.47
CA LEU A 157 -35.27 13.05 -6.17
C LEU A 157 -33.92 12.70 -6.84
N VAL A 158 -33.42 13.60 -7.69
CA VAL A 158 -32.10 13.42 -8.34
C VAL A 158 -31.00 14.01 -7.46
N LYS A 159 -31.18 15.27 -7.05
CA LYS A 159 -30.22 15.97 -6.17
C LYS A 159 -30.90 17.10 -5.41
N SER A 160 -30.40 17.40 -4.23
CA SER A 160 -30.69 18.63 -3.47
C SER A 160 -29.38 19.32 -3.05
N VAL A 161 -29.37 20.65 -3.07
CA VAL A 161 -28.25 21.49 -2.60
C VAL A 161 -28.76 22.64 -1.73
N GLN A 162 -27.92 23.15 -0.82
CA GLN A 162 -28.20 24.37 -0.09
C GLN A 162 -27.81 25.59 -0.96
N ALA A 163 -28.80 26.31 -1.48
CA ALA A 163 -28.58 27.55 -2.20
C ALA A 163 -28.56 28.74 -1.22
N SER A 164 -27.88 29.82 -1.58
CA SER A 164 -27.82 31.06 -0.82
C SER A 164 -27.83 32.27 -1.75
N ASP A 165 -27.87 33.48 -1.18
CA ASP A 165 -27.76 34.74 -1.92
C ASP A 165 -26.30 35.15 -2.22
N SER A 166 -25.33 34.47 -1.61
CA SER A 166 -23.89 34.79 -1.70
C SER A 166 -23.23 34.35 -3.00
N GLY A 167 -23.87 33.47 -3.78
CA GLY A 167 -23.32 32.99 -5.05
C GLY A 167 -24.17 31.90 -5.70
N TRP A 168 -23.83 31.58 -6.94
CA TRP A 168 -24.42 30.47 -7.68
C TRP A 168 -23.85 29.14 -7.21
N VAL A 169 -24.71 28.12 -7.10
CA VAL A 169 -24.31 26.74 -6.78
C VAL A 169 -24.81 25.79 -7.85
N LYS A 170 -23.96 24.84 -8.25
CA LYS A 170 -24.33 23.80 -9.22
C LYS A 170 -25.13 22.70 -8.54
N LEU A 171 -26.35 22.50 -8.98
CA LEU A 171 -27.25 21.43 -8.60
C LEU A 171 -27.15 20.33 -9.66
N SER A 172 -26.51 19.19 -9.36
CA SER A 172 -26.24 18.14 -10.36
C SER A 172 -26.31 16.71 -9.79
N GLY A 173 -26.84 15.79 -10.59
CA GLY A 173 -26.90 14.35 -10.29
C GLY A 173 -27.18 13.50 -11.53
N GLU A 174 -27.11 12.18 -11.37
CA GLU A 174 -27.44 11.20 -12.41
C GLU A 174 -28.83 10.64 -12.21
N TYR A 175 -29.52 10.37 -13.32
CA TYR A 175 -30.81 9.71 -13.34
C TYR A 175 -30.82 8.57 -14.36
N THR A 176 -31.17 7.36 -13.92
CA THR A 176 -31.36 6.21 -14.81
C THR A 176 -32.85 5.92 -14.93
N LEU A 177 -33.40 5.97 -16.14
CA LEU A 177 -34.81 5.65 -16.35
C LEU A 177 -35.02 4.14 -16.35
N GLN A 178 -35.38 3.56 -15.19
CA GLN A 178 -35.47 2.10 -15.03
C GLN A 178 -36.82 1.50 -15.47
N HIS A 179 -37.82 2.33 -15.73
CA HIS A 179 -39.20 1.90 -15.95
C HIS A 179 -39.75 2.39 -17.29
N GLN A 180 -40.80 1.71 -17.78
CA GLN A 180 -41.61 2.20 -18.89
C GLN A 180 -42.38 3.46 -18.47
N ILE A 181 -42.54 4.40 -19.39
CA ILE A 181 -43.15 5.71 -19.14
C ILE A 181 -44.31 5.98 -20.11
N GLU A 182 -45.32 6.69 -19.61
CA GLU A 182 -46.31 7.39 -20.42
C GLU A 182 -45.86 8.84 -20.66
N SER A 183 -45.36 9.49 -19.60
CA SER A 183 -44.72 10.81 -19.67
C SER A 183 -43.66 10.98 -18.57
N LEU A 184 -42.71 11.88 -18.80
CA LEU A 184 -41.60 12.18 -17.90
C LEU A 184 -41.33 13.69 -17.88
N ALA A 185 -41.20 14.27 -16.69
CA ALA A 185 -40.87 15.68 -16.54
C ALA A 185 -39.76 15.88 -15.51
N VAL A 186 -38.84 16.80 -15.79
CA VAL A 186 -37.84 17.29 -14.84
C VAL A 186 -38.32 18.62 -14.30
N TYR A 187 -38.25 18.83 -13.00
CA TYR A 187 -38.61 20.10 -12.39
C TYR A 187 -37.68 20.46 -11.23
N ILE A 188 -37.61 21.75 -10.94
CA ILE A 188 -36.81 22.30 -9.83
C ILE A 188 -37.76 22.81 -8.75
N GLU A 189 -37.52 22.41 -7.51
CA GLU A 189 -38.37 22.76 -6.38
C GLU A 189 -37.57 23.15 -5.13
N SER A 190 -38.28 23.68 -4.14
CA SER A 190 -37.82 23.84 -2.76
C SER A 190 -38.96 23.41 -1.85
N PHE A 191 -39.01 22.10 -1.55
CA PHE A 191 -40.14 21.44 -0.92
C PHE A 191 -40.46 21.99 0.47
N ASP A 192 -39.43 22.16 1.30
CA ASP A 192 -39.59 22.61 2.70
C ASP A 192 -39.77 24.13 2.84
N VAL A 193 -39.59 24.89 1.76
CA VAL A 193 -39.77 26.36 1.73
C VAL A 193 -40.73 26.76 0.60
N PRO A 194 -42.05 26.68 0.83
CA PRO A 194 -43.09 26.78 -0.20
C PRO A 194 -43.15 28.09 -1.01
N THR A 195 -42.68 29.19 -0.44
CA THR A 195 -42.73 30.53 -1.04
C THR A 195 -41.34 31.04 -1.42
N LEU A 196 -40.33 30.17 -1.45
CA LEU A 196 -38.95 30.57 -1.77
C LEU A 196 -38.82 30.93 -3.24
N ASP A 197 -38.51 32.18 -3.54
CA ASP A 197 -38.09 32.60 -4.88
C ASP A 197 -36.64 32.18 -5.13
N PHE A 198 -36.30 31.83 -6.37
CA PHE A 198 -34.93 31.44 -6.76
C PHE A 198 -34.65 31.72 -8.24
N TYR A 199 -33.37 31.75 -8.58
CA TYR A 199 -32.86 31.86 -9.95
C TYR A 199 -32.34 30.51 -10.42
N VAL A 200 -32.53 30.23 -11.70
CA VAL A 200 -32.06 29.03 -12.40
C VAL A 200 -31.38 29.47 -13.69
N ASP A 201 -30.21 28.91 -13.97
CA ASP A 201 -29.52 29.14 -15.24
C ASP A 201 -28.69 27.92 -15.67
N ASP A 202 -28.23 27.91 -16.92
CA ASP A 202 -27.30 26.91 -17.48
C ASP A 202 -27.75 25.46 -17.22
N VAL A 203 -29.00 25.13 -17.58
CA VAL A 203 -29.55 23.79 -17.38
C VAL A 203 -29.05 22.85 -18.46
N VAL A 204 -28.41 21.76 -18.08
CA VAL A 204 -27.96 20.70 -18.99
C VAL A 204 -28.61 19.37 -18.61
N ILE A 205 -29.20 18.70 -19.60
CA ILE A 205 -29.62 17.30 -19.51
C ILE A 205 -28.98 16.56 -20.67
N GLU A 206 -28.07 15.64 -20.36
CA GLU A 206 -27.28 14.92 -21.36
C GLU A 206 -27.28 13.42 -21.09
N ARG A 207 -27.33 12.61 -22.16
CA ARG A 207 -27.20 11.15 -22.05
C ARG A 207 -25.77 10.77 -21.65
N ALA A 208 -25.64 10.03 -20.55
CA ALA A 208 -24.39 9.43 -20.13
C ALA A 208 -24.01 8.27 -21.08
N PRO A 209 -22.70 8.02 -21.31
CA PRO A 209 -22.26 6.85 -22.06
C PRO A 209 -22.80 5.55 -21.45
N ASP A 210 -23.18 4.58 -22.27
CA ASP A 210 -23.53 3.25 -21.76
C ASP A 210 -22.29 2.64 -21.06
N PRO A 211 -22.43 2.03 -19.88
CA PRO A 211 -21.31 1.37 -19.23
C PRO A 211 -20.80 0.25 -20.13
N VAL A 212 -19.50 0.24 -20.40
CA VAL A 212 -18.84 -0.84 -21.15
C VAL A 212 -19.11 -2.16 -20.43
N PRO A 213 -19.69 -3.19 -21.10
CA PRO A 213 -19.93 -4.49 -20.50
C PRO A 213 -18.66 -5.05 -19.83
N ILE A 214 -18.82 -5.65 -18.66
CA ILE A 214 -17.74 -6.39 -18.01
C ILE A 214 -17.63 -7.74 -18.73
N GLU A 215 -16.45 -8.06 -19.25
CA GLU A 215 -16.16 -9.33 -19.93
C GLU A 215 -14.82 -9.85 -19.45
N ILE A 216 -14.65 -11.17 -19.37
CA ILE A 216 -13.36 -11.77 -18.98
C ILE A 216 -12.41 -11.87 -20.18
N GLN A 217 -11.11 -11.91 -19.91
CA GLN A 217 -10.12 -12.28 -20.93
C GLN A 217 -10.16 -13.79 -21.17
N LYS A 218 -10.62 -14.22 -22.36
CA LYS A 218 -10.81 -15.66 -22.65
C LYS A 218 -9.55 -16.34 -23.19
N ASP A 219 -8.63 -15.57 -23.77
CA ASP A 219 -7.43 -16.01 -24.49
C ASP A 219 -6.15 -16.08 -23.63
N ILE A 220 -6.27 -15.91 -22.32
CA ILE A 220 -5.17 -16.10 -21.36
C ILE A 220 -5.16 -17.52 -20.76
N PRO A 221 -4.01 -18.04 -20.29
CA PRO A 221 -3.94 -19.36 -19.64
C PRO A 221 -4.89 -19.49 -18.44
N SER A 222 -5.43 -20.67 -18.20
CA SER A 222 -6.24 -20.90 -17.01
C SER A 222 -5.33 -21.14 -15.81
N LEU A 223 -5.64 -20.55 -14.64
CA LEU A 223 -4.75 -20.69 -13.48
C LEU A 223 -4.74 -22.14 -12.97
N LYS A 224 -5.89 -22.81 -12.93
CA LYS A 224 -6.01 -24.23 -12.58
C LYS A 224 -5.14 -25.16 -13.45
N ASP A 225 -4.92 -24.82 -14.72
CA ASP A 225 -4.06 -25.60 -15.62
C ASP A 225 -2.58 -25.28 -15.37
N VAL A 226 -2.24 -24.02 -15.08
CA VAL A 226 -0.86 -23.58 -14.74
C VAL A 226 -0.35 -24.30 -13.48
N PHE A 227 -1.22 -24.55 -12.51
CA PHE A 227 -0.89 -25.26 -11.26
C PHE A 227 -1.33 -26.73 -11.25
N ALA A 228 -1.71 -27.28 -12.40
CA ALA A 228 -2.11 -28.68 -12.50
C ALA A 228 -0.97 -29.61 -12.07
N GLY A 229 -1.31 -30.62 -11.26
CA GLY A 229 -0.34 -31.58 -10.71
C GLY A 229 0.44 -31.08 -9.49
N GLN A 230 0.23 -29.84 -9.04
CA GLN A 230 0.84 -29.31 -7.82
C GLN A 230 -0.19 -29.25 -6.69
N PHE A 231 -1.23 -28.42 -6.86
CA PHE A 231 -2.32 -28.27 -5.89
C PHE A 231 -3.61 -27.82 -6.59
N LYS A 232 -4.75 -27.94 -5.91
CA LYS A 232 -5.97 -27.26 -6.36
C LYS A 232 -5.79 -25.75 -6.25
N LEU A 233 -6.29 -25.01 -7.22
CA LEU A 233 -6.35 -23.56 -7.15
C LEU A 233 -7.80 -23.11 -7.00
N GLY A 234 -8.10 -22.45 -5.89
CA GLY A 234 -9.46 -22.05 -5.56
C GLY A 234 -9.68 -20.56 -5.36
N THR A 235 -10.95 -20.22 -5.20
CA THR A 235 -11.40 -18.87 -4.86
C THR A 235 -12.61 -18.93 -3.93
N ALA A 236 -12.77 -17.93 -3.07
CA ALA A 236 -14.00 -17.70 -2.33
C ALA A 236 -14.98 -16.87 -3.16
N VAL A 237 -16.28 -17.18 -3.05
CA VAL A 237 -17.37 -16.44 -3.72
C VAL A 237 -18.54 -16.22 -2.78
N LEU A 238 -19.26 -15.15 -3.00
CA LEU A 238 -20.59 -14.87 -2.46
C LEU A 238 -21.67 -15.32 -3.46
N VAL A 239 -22.86 -15.66 -2.96
CA VAL A 239 -23.93 -16.20 -3.80
C VAL A 239 -24.41 -15.22 -4.88
N ASN A 240 -24.36 -13.91 -4.62
CA ASN A 240 -24.79 -12.87 -5.56
C ASN A 240 -23.87 -12.78 -6.79
N GLU A 241 -22.59 -13.09 -6.65
CA GLU A 241 -21.60 -13.05 -7.75
C GLU A 241 -21.87 -14.14 -8.80
N ILE A 242 -22.44 -15.28 -8.39
CA ILE A 242 -22.71 -16.43 -9.27
C ILE A 242 -24.20 -16.74 -9.41
N GLN A 243 -25.09 -15.84 -8.95
CA GLN A 243 -26.54 -16.05 -9.00
C GLN A 243 -27.03 -16.27 -10.44
N ASN A 244 -26.46 -15.53 -11.40
CA ASN A 244 -26.59 -15.84 -12.81
C ASN A 244 -25.39 -16.73 -13.21
N PRO A 245 -25.59 -18.03 -13.50
CA PRO A 245 -24.48 -18.90 -13.88
C PRO A 245 -23.83 -18.51 -15.21
N ASN A 246 -24.46 -17.64 -16.00
CA ASN A 246 -23.93 -17.12 -17.26
C ASN A 246 -23.31 -15.71 -17.11
N SER A 247 -23.15 -15.19 -15.89
CA SER A 247 -22.46 -13.91 -15.67
C SER A 247 -20.96 -14.02 -16.03
N PRO A 248 -20.32 -12.90 -16.37
CA PRO A 248 -18.87 -12.81 -16.50
C PRO A 248 -18.12 -13.32 -15.25
N ASP A 249 -18.66 -13.03 -14.07
CA ASP A 249 -18.17 -13.54 -12.78
C ASP A 249 -18.14 -15.07 -12.71
N ALA A 250 -19.26 -15.72 -13.06
CA ALA A 250 -19.35 -17.18 -13.09
C ALA A 250 -18.46 -17.78 -14.18
N GLU A 251 -18.28 -17.08 -15.31
CA GLU A 251 -17.36 -17.47 -16.38
C GLU A 251 -15.90 -17.43 -15.92
N LEU A 252 -15.49 -16.36 -15.20
CA LEU A 252 -14.16 -16.24 -14.62
C LEU A 252 -13.87 -17.42 -13.69
N VAL A 253 -14.82 -17.74 -12.80
CA VAL A 253 -14.69 -18.83 -11.84
C VAL A 253 -14.45 -20.17 -12.53
N ARG A 254 -15.28 -20.51 -13.53
CA ARG A 254 -15.13 -21.75 -14.32
C ARG A 254 -13.81 -21.81 -15.07
N LYS A 255 -13.36 -20.68 -15.62
CA LYS A 255 -12.13 -20.61 -16.38
C LYS A 255 -10.94 -20.89 -15.46
N HIS A 256 -10.80 -20.16 -14.36
CA HIS A 256 -9.54 -20.12 -13.62
C HIS A 256 -9.41 -21.07 -12.44
N PHE A 257 -10.50 -21.55 -11.83
CA PHE A 257 -10.44 -22.24 -10.53
C PHE A 257 -11.02 -23.67 -10.58
N ASN A 258 -10.51 -24.54 -9.70
CA ASN A 258 -10.96 -25.93 -9.52
C ASN A 258 -11.25 -26.30 -8.04
N SER A 259 -11.27 -25.29 -7.16
CA SER A 259 -11.84 -25.38 -5.81
C SER A 259 -12.65 -24.11 -5.50
N LEU A 260 -13.73 -24.24 -4.75
CA LEU A 260 -14.55 -23.12 -4.28
C LEU A 260 -14.75 -23.17 -2.77
N THR A 261 -14.90 -22.00 -2.18
CA THR A 261 -15.30 -21.79 -0.79
C THR A 261 -16.44 -20.76 -0.77
N ALA A 262 -17.47 -20.98 0.05
CA ALA A 262 -18.49 -19.95 0.27
C ALA A 262 -17.94 -18.90 1.24
N GLY A 263 -17.96 -17.62 0.87
CA GLY A 263 -17.40 -16.55 1.70
C GLY A 263 -18.15 -16.37 3.03
N ASN A 264 -19.47 -16.57 3.03
CA ASN A 264 -20.30 -16.44 4.23
C ASN A 264 -21.41 -17.49 4.36
N GLU A 265 -21.88 -18.05 3.25
CA GLU A 265 -23.15 -18.76 3.15
C GLU A 265 -23.15 -20.12 3.86
N LEU A 266 -21.99 -20.64 4.26
CA LEU A 266 -21.83 -21.87 5.05
C LEU A 266 -21.43 -21.62 6.51
N LYS A 267 -21.35 -20.36 6.96
CA LYS A 267 -21.15 -20.03 8.37
C LYS A 267 -22.43 -20.29 9.18
N TRP A 268 -22.31 -20.41 10.51
CA TRP A 268 -23.43 -20.79 11.37
C TRP A 268 -24.59 -19.78 11.27
N ASP A 269 -24.32 -18.48 11.32
CA ASP A 269 -25.38 -17.47 11.27
C ASP A 269 -26.17 -17.46 9.95
N ALA A 270 -25.53 -17.82 8.84
CA ALA A 270 -26.16 -17.98 7.54
C ALA A 270 -27.00 -19.27 7.46
N THR A 271 -26.48 -20.38 7.98
CA THR A 271 -27.11 -21.71 7.84
C THR A 271 -28.16 -22.02 8.90
N GLU A 272 -28.04 -21.44 10.10
CA GLU A 272 -28.98 -21.64 11.23
C GLU A 272 -29.16 -20.34 12.04
N PRO A 273 -29.82 -19.30 11.48
CA PRO A 273 -29.97 -18.00 12.12
C PRO A 273 -30.72 -18.05 13.47
N ALA A 274 -31.61 -19.02 13.66
CA ALA A 274 -32.32 -19.28 14.92
C ALA A 274 -32.34 -20.78 15.22
N GLU A 275 -32.43 -21.15 16.51
CA GLU A 275 -32.35 -22.55 16.96
C GLU A 275 -33.31 -23.47 16.19
N GLY A 276 -32.76 -24.43 15.44
CA GLY A 276 -33.52 -25.37 14.62
C GLY A 276 -34.13 -24.82 13.33
N GLN A 277 -33.93 -23.53 13.02
CA GLN A 277 -34.38 -22.86 11.80
C GLN A 277 -33.22 -22.75 10.82
N PHE A 278 -33.10 -23.75 9.94
CA PHE A 278 -32.04 -23.78 8.94
C PHE A 278 -32.44 -23.09 7.64
N ASP A 279 -31.51 -22.33 7.05
CA ASP A 279 -31.62 -21.79 5.69
C ASP A 279 -30.40 -22.20 4.86
N PHE A 280 -30.64 -22.99 3.82
CA PHE A 280 -29.62 -23.47 2.89
C PHE A 280 -29.72 -22.83 1.52
N THR A 281 -30.62 -21.86 1.32
CA THR A 281 -30.96 -21.33 -0.01
C THR A 281 -29.75 -20.76 -0.75
N ALA A 282 -28.89 -20.03 -0.02
CA ALA A 282 -27.68 -19.44 -0.59
C ALA A 282 -26.57 -20.48 -0.77
N ALA A 283 -26.30 -21.28 0.26
CA ALA A 283 -25.29 -22.34 0.23
C ALA A 283 -25.54 -23.39 -0.86
N ASP A 284 -26.79 -23.83 -1.03
CA ASP A 284 -27.16 -24.82 -2.04
C ASP A 284 -26.87 -24.34 -3.45
N LYS A 285 -27.01 -23.03 -3.74
CA LYS A 285 -26.67 -22.46 -5.04
C LYS A 285 -25.18 -22.53 -5.32
N ILE A 286 -24.35 -22.21 -4.33
CA ILE A 286 -22.89 -22.28 -4.46
C ILE A 286 -22.43 -23.74 -4.64
N VAL A 287 -22.93 -24.65 -3.79
CA VAL A 287 -22.59 -26.07 -3.88
C VAL A 287 -23.05 -26.66 -5.22
N SER A 288 -24.27 -26.34 -5.67
CA SER A 288 -24.77 -26.83 -6.97
C SER A 288 -23.94 -26.27 -8.13
N PHE A 289 -23.61 -24.97 -8.11
CA PHE A 289 -22.72 -24.37 -9.10
C PHE A 289 -21.36 -25.08 -9.16
N ALA A 290 -20.76 -25.38 -8.02
CA ALA A 290 -19.49 -26.10 -7.96
C ALA A 290 -19.62 -27.50 -8.60
N MET A 291 -20.63 -28.26 -8.19
CA MET A 291 -20.88 -29.61 -8.70
C MET A 291 -21.18 -29.64 -10.20
N ASP A 292 -22.05 -28.77 -10.68
CA ASP A 292 -22.46 -28.67 -12.09
C ASP A 292 -21.28 -28.34 -13.02
N ASN A 293 -20.23 -27.73 -12.48
CA ASN A 293 -19.03 -27.33 -13.22
C ASN A 293 -17.79 -28.19 -12.90
N GLY A 294 -17.94 -29.27 -12.13
CA GLY A 294 -16.84 -30.16 -11.76
C GLY A 294 -15.78 -29.48 -10.88
N ILE A 295 -16.18 -28.47 -10.09
CA ILE A 295 -15.32 -27.73 -9.18
C ILE A 295 -15.45 -28.32 -7.77
N ALA A 296 -14.34 -28.59 -7.10
CA ALA A 296 -14.35 -29.11 -5.74
C ALA A 296 -14.84 -28.06 -4.74
N MET A 297 -15.51 -28.47 -3.66
CA MET A 297 -16.03 -27.53 -2.65
C MET A 297 -15.40 -27.74 -1.28
N ARG A 298 -14.97 -26.66 -0.64
CA ARG A 298 -14.60 -26.62 0.78
C ARG A 298 -15.72 -26.01 1.61
N GLY A 299 -16.02 -26.64 2.73
CA GLY A 299 -16.99 -26.14 3.69
C GLY A 299 -16.33 -25.22 4.71
N HIS A 300 -16.79 -23.97 4.77
CA HIS A 300 -16.28 -22.94 5.66
C HIS A 300 -17.45 -22.18 6.30
N THR A 301 -17.67 -22.25 7.61
CA THR A 301 -17.00 -23.10 8.62
C THR A 301 -18.02 -23.54 9.66
N LEU A 302 -17.78 -24.69 10.30
CA LEU A 302 -18.75 -25.26 11.24
C LEU A 302 -18.74 -24.53 12.59
N ILE A 303 -17.56 -24.29 13.17
CA ILE A 303 -17.43 -23.69 14.50
C ILE A 303 -16.47 -22.51 14.44
N TRP A 304 -16.98 -21.31 14.72
CA TRP A 304 -16.18 -20.10 14.79
C TRP A 304 -16.61 -19.24 15.96
N HIS A 305 -15.71 -18.40 16.47
CA HIS A 305 -16.04 -17.48 17.55
C HIS A 305 -16.80 -16.23 17.04
N SER A 306 -16.69 -15.94 15.74
CA SER A 306 -17.44 -14.91 15.03
C SER A 306 -18.56 -15.56 14.18
N GLN A 307 -19.48 -14.74 13.69
CA GLN A 307 -20.62 -15.14 12.83
C GLN A 307 -21.36 -16.41 13.31
N THR A 308 -21.46 -16.53 14.64
CA THR A 308 -22.25 -17.56 15.32
C THR A 308 -23.39 -16.86 16.05
N PRO A 309 -24.65 -17.25 15.84
CA PRO A 309 -25.79 -16.62 16.47
C PRO A 309 -25.69 -16.61 17.99
N LYS A 310 -26.08 -15.50 18.59
CA LYS A 310 -26.04 -15.33 20.05
C LYS A 310 -26.76 -16.46 20.80
N TRP A 311 -27.89 -16.95 20.27
CA TRP A 311 -28.71 -17.97 20.94
C TRP A 311 -27.93 -19.27 21.24
N VAL A 312 -26.87 -19.58 20.50
CA VAL A 312 -26.05 -20.77 20.70
C VAL A 312 -25.47 -20.82 22.12
N PHE A 313 -25.03 -19.67 22.63
CA PHE A 313 -24.26 -19.56 23.88
C PHE A 313 -25.10 -19.28 25.12
N TYR A 314 -26.39 -19.01 24.97
CA TYR A 314 -27.26 -18.63 26.09
C TYR A 314 -28.47 -19.57 26.22
N ASP A 315 -28.87 -19.84 27.46
CA ASP A 315 -30.09 -20.58 27.78
C ASP A 315 -31.34 -19.67 27.66
N SER A 316 -32.53 -20.25 27.87
CA SER A 316 -33.81 -19.52 27.81
C SER A 316 -33.95 -18.42 28.87
N ASN A 317 -33.11 -18.42 29.90
CA ASN A 317 -33.10 -17.44 30.98
C ASN A 317 -32.05 -16.34 30.75
N GLY A 318 -31.28 -16.42 29.66
CA GLY A 318 -30.20 -15.48 29.34
C GLY A 318 -28.89 -15.74 30.07
N ASN A 319 -28.73 -16.88 30.75
CA ASN A 319 -27.45 -17.31 31.32
C ASN A 319 -26.60 -17.99 30.24
N LEU A 320 -25.30 -18.13 30.47
CA LEU A 320 -24.46 -18.98 29.61
C LEU A 320 -25.01 -20.41 29.59
N ALA A 321 -25.06 -21.00 28.40
CA ALA A 321 -25.49 -22.37 28.21
C ALA A 321 -24.62 -23.33 29.02
N SER A 322 -25.22 -24.43 29.51
CA SER A 322 -24.43 -25.53 30.06
C SER A 322 -23.60 -26.19 28.96
N LYS A 323 -22.53 -26.88 29.37
CA LYS A 323 -21.67 -27.62 28.44
C LYS A 323 -22.45 -28.65 27.63
N GLU A 324 -23.38 -29.35 28.28
CA GLU A 324 -24.25 -30.35 27.66
C GLU A 324 -25.18 -29.73 26.61
N LEU A 325 -25.77 -28.57 26.93
CA LEU A 325 -26.62 -27.85 25.99
C LEU A 325 -25.82 -27.34 24.78
N LEU A 326 -24.65 -26.77 25.02
CA LEU A 326 -23.76 -26.30 23.95
C LEU A 326 -23.36 -27.45 23.03
N TYR A 327 -23.03 -28.62 23.57
CA TYR A 327 -22.70 -29.81 22.79
C TYR A 327 -23.88 -30.39 22.03
N ALA A 328 -25.09 -30.38 22.61
CA ALA A 328 -26.29 -30.81 21.90
C ALA A 328 -26.58 -29.92 20.68
N ARG A 329 -26.44 -28.59 20.85
CA ARG A 329 -26.60 -27.60 19.77
C ARG A 329 -25.51 -27.77 18.70
N MET A 330 -24.24 -27.86 19.11
CA MET A 330 -23.11 -28.14 18.23
C MET A 330 -23.32 -29.41 17.40
N LYS A 331 -23.68 -30.53 18.06
CA LYS A 331 -23.92 -31.79 17.37
C LYS A 331 -25.07 -31.67 16.38
N LYS A 332 -26.19 -31.07 16.79
CA LYS A 332 -27.36 -30.91 15.92
C LYS A 332 -27.04 -30.07 14.68
N HIS A 333 -26.29 -28.99 14.85
CA HIS A 333 -25.82 -28.16 13.75
C HIS A 333 -24.93 -28.95 12.80
N ILE A 334 -23.84 -29.54 13.30
CA ILE A 334 -22.88 -30.31 12.51
C ILE A 334 -23.57 -31.48 11.77
N ASP A 335 -24.36 -32.30 12.46
CA ASP A 335 -25.10 -33.42 11.86
C ASP A 335 -26.00 -32.95 10.69
N THR A 336 -26.62 -31.77 10.84
CA THR A 336 -27.54 -31.23 9.82
C THR A 336 -26.78 -30.64 8.62
N VAL A 337 -25.76 -29.82 8.87
CA VAL A 337 -24.99 -29.14 7.82
C VAL A 337 -24.08 -30.12 7.07
N VAL A 338 -23.23 -30.86 7.80
CA VAL A 338 -22.31 -31.84 7.19
C VAL A 338 -23.11 -32.98 6.54
N GLY A 339 -24.17 -33.47 7.21
CA GLY A 339 -25.04 -34.51 6.66
C GLY A 339 -25.73 -34.09 5.36
N ARG A 340 -26.13 -32.83 5.21
CA ARG A 340 -26.74 -32.30 3.98
C ARG A 340 -25.77 -32.34 2.79
N TYR A 341 -24.50 -32.03 3.03
CA TYR A 341 -23.48 -31.90 1.99
C TYR A 341 -22.53 -33.10 1.90
N LYS A 342 -22.86 -34.20 2.57
CA LYS A 342 -22.11 -35.46 2.54
C LYS A 342 -21.79 -35.88 1.11
N GLY A 343 -20.51 -36.14 0.85
CA GLY A 343 -19.99 -36.52 -0.47
C GLY A 343 -19.97 -35.42 -1.54
N LYS A 344 -20.40 -34.18 -1.22
CA LYS A 344 -20.32 -33.00 -2.10
C LYS A 344 -19.20 -32.05 -1.71
N ILE A 345 -18.87 -31.98 -0.42
CA ILE A 345 -17.81 -31.15 0.14
C ILE A 345 -16.63 -32.07 0.50
N TYR A 346 -15.43 -31.78 -0.02
CA TYR A 346 -14.28 -32.66 0.14
C TYR A 346 -13.48 -32.39 1.43
N ALA A 347 -13.59 -31.17 1.97
CA ALA A 347 -12.91 -30.73 3.16
C ALA A 347 -13.76 -29.74 3.96
N TRP A 348 -13.72 -29.83 5.28
CA TRP A 348 -14.39 -28.92 6.21
C TRP A 348 -13.39 -28.22 7.11
N ASP A 349 -13.48 -26.89 7.17
CA ASP A 349 -12.93 -26.12 8.28
C ASP A 349 -13.84 -26.36 9.49
N VAL A 350 -13.48 -27.34 10.32
CA VAL A 350 -14.32 -27.80 11.45
C VAL A 350 -14.31 -26.77 12.57
N VAL A 351 -13.14 -26.25 12.90
CA VAL A 351 -12.99 -25.12 13.81
C VAL A 351 -12.13 -24.05 13.16
N ASN A 352 -12.52 -22.80 13.33
CA ASN A 352 -11.85 -21.64 12.76
C ASN A 352 -11.30 -20.73 13.87
N GLU A 353 -10.05 -20.28 13.72
CA GLU A 353 -9.40 -19.22 14.53
C GLU A 353 -9.43 -19.48 16.04
N VAL A 354 -9.05 -20.69 16.44
CA VAL A 354 -9.09 -21.14 17.84
C VAL A 354 -7.85 -20.76 18.64
N ILE A 355 -6.78 -20.29 18.00
CA ILE A 355 -5.55 -19.85 18.66
C ILE A 355 -5.49 -18.31 18.71
N GLU A 356 -5.22 -17.77 19.90
CA GLU A 356 -4.94 -16.34 20.13
C GLU A 356 -3.99 -16.21 21.35
N PRO A 357 -2.66 -16.25 21.15
CA PRO A 357 -1.71 -16.26 22.26
C PRO A 357 -1.82 -15.00 23.15
N GLY A 358 -2.27 -13.88 22.58
CA GLY A 358 -2.50 -12.63 23.29
C GLY A 358 -3.55 -12.72 24.41
N ASP A 359 -4.47 -13.69 24.33
CA ASP A 359 -5.50 -13.92 25.35
C ASP A 359 -4.97 -14.68 26.59
N GLN A 360 -3.74 -15.18 26.52
CA GLN A 360 -3.02 -15.84 27.62
C GLN A 360 -3.78 -17.02 28.25
N LYS A 361 -4.57 -17.76 27.45
CA LYS A 361 -5.20 -19.00 27.92
C LYS A 361 -4.25 -20.20 27.75
N PRO A 362 -4.41 -21.26 28.57
CA PRO A 362 -3.70 -22.52 28.39
C PRO A 362 -3.74 -23.00 26.94
N GLY A 363 -2.57 -23.43 26.43
CA GLY A 363 -2.44 -23.89 25.04
C GLY A 363 -2.55 -22.80 23.96
N GLY A 364 -2.52 -21.52 24.35
CA GLY A 364 -2.63 -20.40 23.41
C GLY A 364 -4.04 -20.22 22.83
N LEU A 365 -5.05 -20.82 23.45
CA LEU A 365 -6.43 -20.79 22.95
C LEU A 365 -7.05 -19.39 23.04
N ARG A 366 -7.91 -19.07 22.08
CA ARG A 366 -8.73 -17.86 22.09
C ARG A 366 -9.75 -17.89 23.23
N ASN A 367 -9.93 -16.76 23.92
CA ASN A 367 -10.89 -16.57 24.99
C ASN A 367 -12.34 -16.39 24.48
N SER A 368 -12.81 -17.30 23.63
CA SER A 368 -14.16 -17.30 23.06
C SER A 368 -15.22 -17.82 24.02
N LEU A 369 -16.50 -17.59 23.73
CA LEU A 369 -17.62 -18.20 24.50
C LEU A 369 -17.59 -19.73 24.43
N TRP A 370 -17.13 -20.32 23.32
CA TRP A 370 -16.86 -21.75 23.21
C TRP A 370 -15.88 -22.23 24.28
N TYR A 371 -14.73 -21.55 24.39
CA TYR A 371 -13.70 -21.88 25.38
C TYR A 371 -14.17 -21.61 26.81
N GLN A 372 -14.86 -20.49 27.06
CA GLN A 372 -15.34 -20.13 28.40
C GLN A 372 -16.35 -21.14 28.96
N ILE A 373 -17.22 -21.71 28.10
CA ILE A 373 -18.24 -22.69 28.51
C ILE A 373 -17.66 -24.09 28.62
N ALA A 374 -16.83 -24.52 27.66
CA ALA A 374 -16.48 -25.93 27.49
C ALA A 374 -14.98 -26.25 27.58
N GLY A 375 -14.08 -25.25 27.63
CA GLY A 375 -12.63 -25.45 27.56
C GLY A 375 -12.17 -26.03 26.22
N GLU A 376 -10.94 -26.56 26.13
CA GLU A 376 -10.40 -27.16 24.88
C GLU A 376 -11.31 -28.27 24.29
N GLU A 377 -12.10 -28.97 25.12
CA GLU A 377 -12.92 -30.12 24.71
C GLU A 377 -13.97 -29.78 23.64
N PHE A 378 -14.40 -28.52 23.48
CA PHE A 378 -15.33 -28.18 22.39
C PHE A 378 -14.74 -28.49 21.01
N ILE A 379 -13.41 -28.37 20.85
CA ILE A 379 -12.71 -28.68 19.60
C ILE A 379 -12.78 -30.19 19.36
N GLU A 380 -12.46 -31.00 20.37
CA GLU A 380 -12.54 -32.47 20.29
C GLU A 380 -13.94 -32.93 19.86
N LYS A 381 -14.99 -32.38 20.49
CA LYS A 381 -16.38 -32.71 20.15
C LYS A 381 -16.75 -32.31 18.73
N ALA A 382 -16.33 -31.14 18.27
CA ALA A 382 -16.61 -30.70 16.91
C ALA A 382 -16.05 -31.67 15.86
N PHE A 383 -14.80 -32.12 16.03
CA PHE A 383 -14.18 -33.10 15.14
C PHE A 383 -14.85 -34.48 15.19
N ILE A 384 -15.20 -34.95 16.39
CA ILE A 384 -15.93 -36.22 16.54
C ILE A 384 -17.27 -36.16 15.80
N TYR A 385 -18.06 -35.10 16.01
CA TYR A 385 -19.36 -34.96 15.36
C TYR A 385 -19.25 -34.80 13.85
N ALA A 386 -18.25 -34.05 13.36
CA ALA A 386 -18.03 -33.89 11.92
C ALA A 386 -17.66 -35.23 11.26
N HIS A 387 -16.77 -35.99 11.88
CA HIS A 387 -16.38 -37.32 11.39
C HIS A 387 -17.54 -38.32 11.43
N GLU A 388 -18.38 -38.29 12.47
CA GLU A 388 -19.60 -39.12 12.54
C GLU A 388 -20.58 -38.80 11.40
N ALA A 389 -20.74 -37.52 11.05
CA ALA A 389 -21.66 -37.09 10.00
C ALA A 389 -21.14 -37.48 8.59
N ASP A 390 -19.86 -37.22 8.31
CA ASP A 390 -19.20 -37.62 7.06
C ASP A 390 -17.77 -38.14 7.29
N PRO A 391 -17.59 -39.47 7.41
CA PRO A 391 -16.26 -40.07 7.62
C PRO A 391 -15.29 -39.91 6.44
N ASP A 392 -15.80 -39.60 5.23
CA ASP A 392 -14.99 -39.51 4.01
C ASP A 392 -14.48 -38.08 3.73
N ALA A 393 -15.06 -37.07 4.39
CA ALA A 393 -14.62 -35.68 4.28
C ALA A 393 -13.35 -35.43 5.12
N LYS A 394 -12.40 -34.67 4.57
CA LYS A 394 -11.20 -34.27 5.34
C LYS A 394 -11.53 -33.16 6.33
N LEU A 395 -11.06 -33.28 7.57
CA LEU A 395 -11.38 -32.36 8.65
C LEU A 395 -10.18 -31.48 9.03
N PHE A 396 -10.36 -30.17 8.95
CA PHE A 396 -9.31 -29.16 9.12
C PHE A 396 -9.52 -28.27 10.36
N ILE A 397 -8.40 -27.88 10.99
CA ILE A 397 -8.33 -26.66 11.81
C ILE A 397 -7.82 -25.54 10.91
N ASN A 398 -8.54 -24.43 10.80
CA ASN A 398 -8.17 -23.28 9.97
C ASN A 398 -7.86 -22.05 10.84
N ASP A 399 -6.75 -21.35 10.57
CA ASP A 399 -6.35 -20.18 11.38
C ASP A 399 -5.50 -19.16 10.57
N TYR A 400 -5.54 -17.88 10.97
CA TYR A 400 -4.72 -16.80 10.41
C TYR A 400 -3.40 -16.62 11.16
N ASN A 401 -2.48 -15.85 10.57
CA ASN A 401 -1.16 -15.55 11.15
C ASN A 401 -0.36 -16.80 11.55
N THR A 402 -0.55 -17.92 10.84
CA THR A 402 0.20 -19.16 11.11
C THR A 402 1.66 -19.07 10.65
N ASN A 403 2.04 -18.00 9.96
CA ASN A 403 3.43 -17.60 9.75
C ASN A 403 4.12 -17.07 11.01
N ASP A 404 3.37 -16.55 12.00
CA ASP A 404 3.93 -16.11 13.28
C ASP A 404 4.43 -17.33 14.07
N PRO A 405 5.70 -17.37 14.51
CA PRO A 405 6.29 -18.55 15.12
C PRO A 405 5.62 -18.94 16.44
N VAL A 406 5.11 -17.98 17.23
CA VAL A 406 4.46 -18.27 18.52
C VAL A 406 3.09 -18.88 18.29
N LYS A 407 2.27 -18.25 17.46
CA LYS A 407 0.94 -18.75 17.11
C LYS A 407 1.01 -20.11 16.41
N ARG A 408 1.97 -20.27 15.48
CA ARG A 408 2.26 -21.53 14.79
C ARG A 408 2.55 -22.67 15.75
N GLN A 409 3.39 -22.44 16.75
CA GLN A 409 3.75 -23.47 17.72
C GLN A 409 2.53 -23.92 18.55
N PHE A 410 1.68 -22.98 18.99
CA PHE A 410 0.45 -23.34 19.71
C PHE A 410 -0.53 -24.15 18.85
N LEU A 411 -0.67 -23.80 17.58
CA LEU A 411 -1.51 -24.55 16.64
C LEU A 411 -0.97 -25.97 16.41
N HIS A 412 0.34 -26.10 16.19
CA HIS A 412 1.02 -27.39 16.06
C HIS A 412 0.80 -28.28 17.28
N ASP A 413 1.04 -27.73 18.47
CA ASP A 413 0.88 -28.46 19.73
C ASP A 413 -0.57 -28.87 19.97
N LEU A 414 -1.55 -28.04 19.57
CA LEU A 414 -2.97 -28.37 19.64
C LEU A 414 -3.27 -29.59 18.76
N ILE A 415 -2.89 -29.56 17.48
CA ILE A 415 -3.13 -30.69 16.57
C ILE A 415 -2.46 -31.96 17.10
N LYS A 416 -1.21 -31.85 17.57
CA LYS A 416 -0.49 -32.98 18.17
C LYS A 416 -1.23 -33.59 19.36
N ARG A 417 -1.78 -32.76 20.25
CA ARG A 417 -2.60 -33.22 21.40
C ARG A 417 -3.90 -33.90 20.93
N LEU A 418 -4.57 -33.37 19.92
CA LEU A 418 -5.79 -33.95 19.36
C LEU A 418 -5.52 -35.31 18.71
N LYS A 419 -4.47 -35.41 17.87
CA LYS A 419 -4.07 -36.69 17.26
C LYS A 419 -3.66 -37.72 18.30
N ALA A 420 -2.96 -37.32 19.37
CA ALA A 420 -2.59 -38.21 20.48
C ALA A 420 -3.82 -38.77 21.23
N LYS A 421 -4.97 -38.07 21.19
CA LYS A 421 -6.26 -38.52 21.74
C LYS A 421 -7.08 -39.35 20.74
N GLY A 422 -6.60 -39.56 19.51
CA GLY A 422 -7.31 -40.26 18.46
C GLY A 422 -8.41 -39.44 17.77
N ILE A 423 -8.37 -38.10 17.91
CA ILE A 423 -9.31 -37.20 17.22
C ILE A 423 -8.91 -37.11 15.72
N PRO A 424 -9.86 -37.25 14.79
CA PRO A 424 -9.59 -37.30 13.35
C PRO A 424 -9.31 -35.90 12.77
N VAL A 425 -8.11 -35.38 13.01
CA VAL A 425 -7.62 -34.15 12.37
C VAL A 425 -6.80 -34.52 11.15
N ASP A 426 -7.37 -34.30 9.96
CA ASP A 426 -6.76 -34.67 8.69
C ASP A 426 -5.87 -33.58 8.11
N GLY A 427 -6.09 -32.32 8.51
CA GLY A 427 -5.32 -31.20 7.97
C GLY A 427 -5.32 -29.92 8.77
N VAL A 428 -4.46 -29.00 8.33
CA VAL A 428 -4.36 -27.61 8.81
C VAL A 428 -4.54 -26.64 7.65
N GLY A 429 -5.36 -25.61 7.88
CA GLY A 429 -5.62 -24.52 6.96
C GLY A 429 -4.86 -23.27 7.39
N HIS A 430 -4.09 -22.70 6.46
CA HIS A 430 -3.38 -21.45 6.62
C HIS A 430 -4.11 -20.36 5.85
N GLN A 431 -4.90 -19.51 6.53
CA GLN A 431 -5.69 -18.46 5.87
C GLN A 431 -4.80 -17.59 4.98
N THR A 432 -3.67 -17.14 5.51
CA THR A 432 -2.65 -16.38 4.75
C THR A 432 -3.19 -15.04 4.24
N HIS A 433 -3.97 -14.33 5.07
CA HIS A 433 -4.21 -12.89 4.94
C HIS A 433 -2.91 -12.13 5.25
N ILE A 434 -2.32 -11.50 4.24
CA ILE A 434 -0.98 -10.90 4.35
C ILE A 434 -0.94 -9.48 3.79
N GLY A 435 0.17 -8.78 4.06
CA GLY A 435 0.47 -7.47 3.49
C GLY A 435 1.52 -7.56 2.39
N ILE A 436 1.62 -6.50 1.60
CA ILE A 436 2.61 -6.39 0.52
C ILE A 436 4.07 -6.45 1.01
N GLU A 437 4.33 -6.17 2.30
CA GLU A 437 5.68 -6.19 2.90
C GLU A 437 5.90 -7.29 3.96
N TYR A 438 4.83 -7.92 4.46
CA TYR A 438 4.90 -8.88 5.56
C TYR A 438 3.89 -10.02 5.33
N PRO A 439 4.26 -11.30 5.61
CA PRO A 439 5.49 -11.78 6.24
C PRO A 439 6.69 -11.83 5.31
N ARG A 440 7.87 -12.19 5.81
CA ARG A 440 9.01 -12.54 4.94
C ARG A 440 8.75 -13.88 4.25
N VAL A 441 9.33 -14.10 3.06
CA VAL A 441 9.20 -15.36 2.31
C VAL A 441 9.60 -16.57 3.18
N GLN A 442 10.68 -16.44 3.96
CA GLN A 442 11.15 -17.51 4.85
C GLN A 442 10.12 -17.88 5.93
N GLU A 443 9.29 -16.95 6.39
CA GLU A 443 8.29 -17.25 7.44
C GLU A 443 7.12 -18.09 6.89
N LEU A 444 6.83 -17.98 5.60
CA LEU A 444 5.86 -18.85 4.90
C LEU A 444 6.45 -20.23 4.63
N ASP A 445 7.75 -20.30 4.33
CA ASP A 445 8.48 -21.56 4.18
C ASP A 445 8.51 -22.33 5.52
N ASP A 446 8.88 -21.65 6.60
CA ASP A 446 8.89 -22.19 7.97
C ASP A 446 7.48 -22.59 8.42
N MET A 447 6.44 -21.85 8.00
CA MET A 447 5.05 -22.17 8.30
C MET A 447 4.67 -23.56 7.81
N ILE A 448 4.95 -23.87 6.54
CA ILE A 448 4.59 -25.16 5.93
C ILE A 448 5.47 -26.28 6.48
N GLN A 449 6.76 -26.00 6.71
CA GLN A 449 7.68 -27.00 7.26
C GLN A 449 7.30 -27.44 8.67
N ALA A 450 6.72 -26.56 9.49
CA ALA A 450 6.45 -26.84 10.89
C ALA A 450 5.47 -27.99 11.13
N PHE A 451 4.57 -28.29 10.17
CA PHE A 451 3.53 -29.33 10.34
C PHE A 451 3.90 -30.69 9.72
N ARG A 452 5.10 -30.82 9.14
CA ARG A 452 5.54 -32.05 8.45
C ARG A 452 5.59 -33.28 9.33
N ASP A 453 5.97 -33.12 10.59
CA ASP A 453 6.09 -34.22 11.56
C ASP A 453 4.72 -34.79 11.98
N LEU A 454 3.62 -34.08 11.70
CA LEU A 454 2.28 -34.49 12.08
C LEU A 454 1.61 -35.41 11.06
N ASP A 455 2.17 -35.57 9.84
CA ASP A 455 1.59 -36.39 8.76
C ASP A 455 0.10 -36.05 8.53
N ILE A 456 -0.15 -34.79 8.19
CA ILE A 456 -1.46 -34.22 7.88
C ILE A 456 -1.39 -33.45 6.55
N ASP A 457 -2.54 -33.25 5.93
CA ASP A 457 -2.70 -32.39 4.77
C ASP A 457 -2.56 -30.90 5.16
N GLN A 458 -2.02 -30.07 4.27
CA GLN A 458 -1.92 -28.63 4.45
C GLN A 458 -2.57 -27.90 3.29
N GLN A 459 -3.26 -26.79 3.57
CA GLN A 459 -3.88 -25.95 2.56
C GLN A 459 -3.67 -24.48 2.86
N ILE A 460 -3.41 -23.68 1.81
CA ILE A 460 -3.56 -22.23 1.87
C ILE A 460 -5.01 -21.92 1.54
N THR A 461 -5.74 -21.31 2.47
CA THR A 461 -7.22 -21.34 2.47
C THR A 461 -7.89 -20.03 2.11
N GLU A 462 -7.26 -18.88 2.37
CA GLU A 462 -7.89 -17.55 2.28
C GLU A 462 -6.90 -16.47 1.81
N LEU A 463 -6.02 -16.80 0.86
CA LEU A 463 -4.95 -15.93 0.41
C LEU A 463 -5.49 -14.62 -0.19
N ASP A 464 -5.09 -13.51 0.43
CA ASP A 464 -5.20 -12.18 -0.12
C ASP A 464 -4.01 -11.33 0.38
N MET A 465 -3.70 -10.25 -0.35
CA MET A 465 -2.53 -9.41 -0.06
C MET A 465 -2.88 -7.93 -0.09
N SER A 466 -3.11 -7.35 1.09
CA SER A 466 -3.32 -5.91 1.21
C SER A 466 -2.12 -5.14 0.66
N ILE A 467 -2.39 -4.13 -0.18
CA ILE A 467 -1.33 -3.24 -0.71
C ILE A 467 -0.86 -2.21 0.33
N TYR A 468 -1.52 -2.13 1.48
CA TYR A 468 -1.23 -1.17 2.54
C TYR A 468 -0.48 -1.79 3.71
N THR A 469 0.36 -0.98 4.34
CA THR A 469 1.12 -1.32 5.56
C THR A 469 0.60 -0.60 6.81
N ASN A 470 -0.42 0.25 6.65
CA ASN A 470 -1.04 1.05 7.70
C ASN A 470 -2.52 1.33 7.38
N ASP A 471 -3.24 1.89 8.35
CA ASP A 471 -4.67 2.19 8.28
C ASP A 471 -4.99 3.65 7.92
N THR A 472 -3.97 4.44 7.57
CA THR A 472 -4.10 5.89 7.31
C THR A 472 -3.99 6.27 5.84
N GLU A 473 -3.22 5.53 5.05
CA GLU A 473 -3.06 5.77 3.61
C GLU A 473 -4.31 5.32 2.84
N ALA A 474 -4.60 5.99 1.74
CA ALA A 474 -5.65 5.58 0.80
C ALA A 474 -5.25 6.04 -0.60
N TYR A 475 -5.57 5.23 -1.60
CA TYR A 475 -5.34 5.56 -3.01
C TYR A 475 -6.67 5.50 -3.74
N GLU A 476 -6.93 6.48 -4.61
CA GLU A 476 -8.13 6.48 -5.44
C GLU A 476 -8.03 5.44 -6.56
N THR A 477 -6.83 5.26 -7.12
CA THR A 477 -6.49 4.28 -8.16
C THR A 477 -5.31 3.43 -7.73
N PHE A 478 -5.15 2.22 -8.30
CA PHE A 478 -4.06 1.32 -7.93
C PHE A 478 -2.72 1.81 -8.53
N PRO A 479 -1.75 2.33 -7.73
CA PRO A 479 -0.51 2.87 -8.29
C PRO A 479 0.34 1.80 -8.97
N THR A 480 0.88 2.10 -10.16
CA THR A 480 1.65 1.14 -10.97
C THR A 480 2.83 0.51 -10.23
N GLU A 481 3.57 1.28 -9.43
CA GLU A 481 4.68 0.75 -8.63
C GLU A 481 4.20 -0.31 -7.62
N LEU A 482 3.04 -0.11 -7.00
CA LEU A 482 2.44 -1.09 -6.08
C LEU A 482 1.86 -2.30 -6.83
N GLN A 483 1.38 -2.13 -8.06
CA GLN A 483 0.97 -3.26 -8.91
C GLN A 483 2.15 -4.20 -9.21
N ILE A 484 3.31 -3.62 -9.57
CA ILE A 484 4.53 -4.38 -9.87
C ILE A 484 5.08 -5.02 -8.59
N LYS A 485 5.13 -4.28 -7.48
CA LYS A 485 5.56 -4.82 -6.17
C LYS A 485 4.66 -5.97 -5.72
N GLN A 486 3.34 -5.83 -5.83
CA GLN A 486 2.39 -6.92 -5.54
C GLN A 486 2.62 -8.12 -6.45
N ALA A 487 2.88 -7.90 -7.74
CA ALA A 487 3.16 -8.97 -8.69
C ALA A 487 4.40 -9.78 -8.32
N ASN A 488 5.51 -9.10 -8.04
CA ASN A 488 6.75 -9.74 -7.55
C ASN A 488 6.51 -10.48 -6.23
N ARG A 489 5.73 -9.87 -5.33
CA ARG A 489 5.41 -10.47 -4.04
C ARG A 489 4.59 -11.76 -4.20
N TYR A 490 3.59 -11.79 -5.09
CA TYR A 490 2.86 -13.01 -5.41
C TYR A 490 3.76 -14.08 -6.00
N ARG A 491 4.68 -13.74 -6.92
CA ARG A 491 5.65 -14.68 -7.48
C ARG A 491 6.48 -15.34 -6.38
N GLU A 492 7.10 -14.54 -5.51
CA GLU A 492 7.95 -15.04 -4.40
C GLU A 492 7.20 -16.02 -3.49
N ILE A 493 5.95 -15.71 -3.17
CA ILE A 493 5.11 -16.53 -2.30
C ILE A 493 4.71 -17.83 -3.00
N PHE A 494 4.33 -17.76 -4.28
CA PHE A 494 4.00 -18.96 -5.04
C PHE A 494 5.22 -19.83 -5.33
N ASP A 495 6.43 -19.28 -5.39
CA ASP A 495 7.64 -20.09 -5.48
C ASP A 495 7.85 -20.94 -4.22
N VAL A 496 7.51 -20.43 -3.03
CA VAL A 496 7.45 -21.23 -1.81
C VAL A 496 6.35 -22.30 -1.91
N PHE A 497 5.15 -21.95 -2.36
CA PHE A 497 4.06 -22.92 -2.48
C PHE A 497 4.39 -24.04 -3.48
N ARG A 498 5.05 -23.71 -4.60
CA ARG A 498 5.55 -24.69 -5.58
C ARG A 498 6.59 -25.62 -4.97
N LYS A 499 7.56 -25.05 -4.21
CA LYS A 499 8.57 -25.82 -3.47
C LYS A 499 7.92 -26.84 -2.51
N HIS A 500 6.77 -26.49 -1.94
CA HIS A 500 6.02 -27.31 -0.98
C HIS A 500 4.78 -27.99 -1.58
N SER A 501 4.73 -28.19 -2.91
CA SER A 501 3.61 -28.86 -3.58
C SER A 501 3.41 -30.33 -3.17
N ASP A 502 4.41 -30.95 -2.53
CA ASP A 502 4.29 -32.29 -1.93
C ASP A 502 3.50 -32.29 -0.61
N GLN A 503 3.28 -31.12 0.00
CA GLN A 503 2.62 -30.93 1.29
C GLN A 503 1.34 -30.11 1.20
N LEU A 504 1.22 -29.26 0.17
CA LEU A 504 0.05 -28.44 -0.08
C LEU A 504 -0.90 -29.11 -1.06
N SER A 505 -2.14 -29.38 -0.65
CA SER A 505 -3.16 -29.92 -1.56
C SER A 505 -4.05 -28.86 -2.22
N ALA A 506 -4.08 -27.64 -1.68
CA ALA A 506 -4.84 -26.51 -2.23
C ALA A 506 -4.21 -25.15 -1.88
N VAL A 507 -4.36 -24.19 -2.80
CA VAL A 507 -4.14 -22.75 -2.59
C VAL A 507 -5.37 -21.99 -3.05
N ILE A 508 -5.96 -21.19 -2.17
CA ILE A 508 -7.29 -20.60 -2.36
C ILE A 508 -7.23 -19.12 -2.07
N PHE A 509 -7.71 -18.32 -3.02
CA PHE A 509 -7.81 -16.87 -2.87
C PHE A 509 -9.09 -16.46 -2.15
N TRP A 510 -9.04 -15.48 -1.25
CA TRP A 510 -10.22 -14.98 -0.55
C TRP A 510 -11.00 -13.93 -1.35
N GLY A 511 -11.46 -14.37 -2.51
CA GLY A 511 -12.19 -13.59 -3.50
C GLY A 511 -11.68 -13.89 -4.91
N LYS A 512 -12.50 -13.60 -5.92
CA LYS A 512 -12.13 -13.79 -7.33
C LYS A 512 -11.51 -12.54 -7.95
N ASP A 513 -11.85 -11.36 -7.45
CA ASP A 513 -11.45 -10.06 -8.01
C ASP A 513 -11.46 -8.95 -6.95
N ASP A 514 -10.84 -7.82 -7.29
CA ASP A 514 -10.66 -6.70 -6.35
C ASP A 514 -11.95 -5.93 -5.98
N LEU A 515 -13.04 -6.03 -6.75
CA LEU A 515 -14.29 -5.30 -6.46
C LEU A 515 -14.98 -5.81 -5.19
N ASN A 516 -14.97 -7.13 -5.01
CA ASN A 516 -15.74 -7.82 -3.98
C ASN A 516 -14.89 -8.24 -2.76
N THR A 517 -13.64 -7.80 -2.68
CA THR A 517 -12.79 -8.10 -1.52
C THR A 517 -13.32 -7.45 -0.24
N TRP A 518 -13.33 -8.21 0.85
CA TRP A 518 -13.70 -7.73 2.18
C TRP A 518 -12.78 -6.59 2.66
N LEU A 519 -11.54 -6.53 2.16
CA LEU A 519 -10.52 -5.53 2.49
C LEU A 519 -10.87 -4.10 2.06
N ARG A 520 -11.99 -3.91 1.33
CA ARG A 520 -12.55 -2.57 1.05
C ARG A 520 -13.38 -1.97 2.18
N THR A 521 -13.84 -2.82 3.09
CA THR A 521 -14.76 -2.42 4.18
C THR A 521 -14.13 -2.58 5.56
N PHE A 522 -13.08 -3.40 5.66
CA PHE A 522 -12.39 -3.72 6.90
C PHE A 522 -10.89 -3.88 6.63
N PRO A 523 -9.98 -3.47 7.54
CA PRO A 523 -10.23 -2.80 8.83
C PRO A 523 -10.67 -1.34 8.70
N VAL A 524 -10.51 -0.75 7.51
CA VAL A 524 -10.89 0.63 7.19
C VAL A 524 -11.63 0.64 5.86
N VAL A 525 -12.61 1.53 5.72
CA VAL A 525 -13.33 1.73 4.46
C VAL A 525 -12.44 2.51 3.48
N ARG A 526 -11.87 1.83 2.48
CA ARG A 526 -11.04 2.40 1.40
C ARG A 526 -10.93 1.42 0.23
N ASN A 527 -10.46 1.87 -0.94
CA ASN A 527 -10.11 0.95 -2.02
C ASN A 527 -8.95 0.04 -1.60
N ASN A 528 -8.95 -1.20 -2.05
CA ASN A 528 -7.85 -2.14 -1.91
C ASN A 528 -7.88 -3.11 -3.10
N TRP A 529 -6.71 -3.60 -3.51
CA TRP A 529 -6.55 -4.43 -4.71
C TRP A 529 -5.77 -5.72 -4.42
N PRO A 530 -6.28 -6.61 -3.56
CA PRO A 530 -5.46 -7.67 -3.00
C PRO A 530 -5.37 -8.95 -3.84
N LEU A 531 -6.10 -9.07 -4.95
CA LEU A 531 -6.31 -10.33 -5.69
C LEU A 531 -5.65 -10.31 -7.08
N LEU A 532 -5.93 -11.33 -7.90
CA LEU A 532 -5.30 -11.51 -9.22
C LEU A 532 -6.02 -10.82 -10.38
N PHE A 533 -7.30 -10.48 -10.19
CA PHE A 533 -8.13 -9.84 -11.21
C PHE A 533 -8.66 -8.50 -10.71
N ASP A 534 -8.73 -7.51 -11.60
CA ASP A 534 -9.24 -6.17 -11.28
C ASP A 534 -10.78 -6.15 -11.18
N GLU A 535 -11.33 -4.99 -10.86
CA GLU A 535 -12.77 -4.77 -10.70
C GLU A 535 -13.59 -4.98 -12.00
N ARG A 536 -12.92 -5.13 -13.14
CA ARG A 536 -13.50 -5.43 -14.45
C ARG A 536 -13.15 -6.85 -14.90
N LEU A 537 -12.69 -7.72 -14.00
CA LEU A 537 -12.32 -9.12 -14.24
C LEU A 537 -11.15 -9.30 -15.22
N GLN A 538 -10.29 -8.29 -15.38
CA GLN A 538 -9.07 -8.40 -16.19
C GLN A 538 -7.90 -8.88 -15.35
N ALA A 539 -6.98 -9.62 -15.96
CA ALA A 539 -5.78 -10.10 -15.31
C ALA A 539 -4.82 -8.94 -14.95
N LYS A 540 -4.43 -8.88 -13.68
CA LYS A 540 -3.44 -7.92 -13.18
C LYS A 540 -2.02 -8.42 -13.42
N TYR A 541 -1.02 -7.58 -13.16
CA TYR A 541 0.38 -8.05 -13.10
C TYR A 541 0.57 -9.18 -12.08
N ALA A 542 -0.20 -9.20 -10.99
CA ALA A 542 -0.21 -10.32 -10.05
C ALA A 542 -0.58 -11.66 -10.70
N TYR A 543 -1.57 -11.69 -11.60
CA TYR A 543 -1.86 -12.88 -12.40
C TYR A 543 -0.67 -13.25 -13.28
N TRP A 544 -0.11 -12.28 -14.01
CA TRP A 544 1.00 -12.54 -14.94
C TRP A 544 2.26 -13.02 -14.24
N ALA A 545 2.54 -12.54 -13.03
CA ALA A 545 3.65 -13.02 -12.22
C ALA A 545 3.59 -14.52 -11.91
N LEU A 546 2.39 -15.11 -11.91
CA LEU A 546 2.18 -16.54 -11.67
C LEU A 546 2.21 -17.37 -12.95
N VAL A 547 1.86 -16.77 -14.09
CA VAL A 547 1.65 -17.45 -15.37
C VAL A 547 2.79 -17.25 -16.36
N ASP A 548 3.24 -16.01 -16.52
CA ASP A 548 4.30 -15.59 -17.42
C ASP A 548 4.98 -14.33 -16.86
N PRO A 549 5.98 -14.49 -15.97
CA PRO A 549 6.64 -13.36 -15.31
C PRO A 549 7.29 -12.36 -16.26
N ALA A 550 7.55 -12.74 -17.53
CA ALA A 550 8.10 -11.82 -18.53
C ALA A 550 7.11 -10.73 -18.96
N LYS A 551 5.83 -10.85 -18.60
CA LYS A 551 4.78 -9.83 -18.82
C LYS A 551 4.64 -8.86 -17.65
N VAL A 552 5.36 -9.05 -16.56
CA VAL A 552 5.38 -8.13 -15.43
C VAL A 552 6.43 -7.06 -15.71
N PRO A 553 6.10 -5.76 -15.62
CA PRO A 553 7.11 -4.71 -15.74
C PRO A 553 8.21 -4.85 -14.68
N VAL A 554 9.42 -4.38 -15.01
CA VAL A 554 10.55 -4.41 -14.07
C VAL A 554 10.27 -3.48 -12.90
N GLU A 555 10.58 -3.93 -11.68
CA GLU A 555 10.51 -3.08 -10.50
C GLU A 555 11.61 -2.02 -10.53
N THR A 556 11.22 -0.75 -10.42
CA THR A 556 12.15 0.38 -10.43
C THR A 556 12.96 0.43 -9.14
N LYS A 557 14.24 0.02 -9.19
CA LYS A 557 15.18 0.26 -8.09
C LYS A 557 15.65 1.71 -8.09
N ARG A 558 16.00 2.21 -6.91
CA ARG A 558 16.49 3.58 -6.71
C ARG A 558 17.86 3.54 -6.01
N THR A 559 18.77 4.41 -6.42
CA THR A 559 20.10 4.59 -5.80
C THR A 559 20.51 6.07 -5.84
N LYS A 560 21.64 6.40 -5.22
CA LYS A 560 22.13 7.78 -5.07
C LYS A 560 23.53 7.95 -5.67
N ALA A 561 23.77 9.09 -6.31
CA ALA A 561 25.11 9.57 -6.64
C ALA A 561 25.48 10.68 -5.65
N LEU A 562 26.65 10.59 -5.00
CA LEU A 562 27.11 11.59 -4.04
C LEU A 562 27.88 12.71 -4.72
N GLU A 563 27.69 13.96 -4.29
CA GLU A 563 28.41 15.10 -4.85
C GLU A 563 29.91 15.02 -4.51
N ALA A 564 30.74 14.77 -5.51
CA ALA A 564 32.20 14.75 -5.45
C ALA A 564 32.79 14.60 -6.87
N SER A 565 34.01 15.13 -7.04
CA SER A 565 34.81 14.96 -8.27
C SER A 565 36.00 14.04 -8.03
N VAL A 566 36.38 13.27 -9.04
CA VAL A 566 37.56 12.40 -9.05
C VAL A 566 38.30 12.49 -10.37
N LYS A 567 39.57 12.10 -10.36
CA LYS A 567 40.38 11.90 -11.56
C LYS A 567 40.25 10.46 -12.03
N ILE A 568 40.17 10.28 -13.34
CA ILE A 568 40.11 8.96 -13.97
C ILE A 568 41.53 8.53 -14.33
N ASP A 569 42.30 8.08 -13.34
CA ASP A 569 43.70 7.67 -13.51
C ASP A 569 44.00 6.23 -13.03
N GLY A 570 42.98 5.51 -12.54
CA GLY A 570 43.12 4.14 -12.02
C GLY A 570 43.68 4.06 -10.61
N GLN A 571 43.87 5.19 -9.93
CA GLN A 571 44.22 5.21 -8.52
C GLN A 571 42.96 5.36 -7.67
N ALA A 572 42.82 4.48 -6.68
CA ALA A 572 41.70 4.54 -5.76
C ALA A 572 41.76 5.81 -4.89
N GLU A 573 40.89 6.78 -5.17
CA GLU A 573 40.74 7.97 -4.33
C GLU A 573 39.88 7.68 -3.09
N ALA A 574 40.24 8.28 -1.95
CA ALA A 574 39.56 8.05 -0.68
C ALA A 574 38.06 8.44 -0.71
N VAL A 575 37.66 9.35 -1.60
CA VAL A 575 36.25 9.76 -1.76
C VAL A 575 35.36 8.60 -2.26
N TRP A 576 35.90 7.60 -2.94
CA TRP A 576 35.14 6.40 -3.28
C TRP A 576 34.77 5.56 -2.05
N ASN A 577 35.46 5.73 -0.92
CA ASN A 577 35.11 5.06 0.33
C ASN A 577 33.85 5.66 0.97
N VAL A 578 33.45 6.88 0.58
CA VAL A 578 32.21 7.49 1.08
C VAL A 578 30.96 7.03 0.31
N ALA A 579 31.10 6.49 -0.90
CA ALA A 579 29.98 5.95 -1.68
C ALA A 579 29.69 4.48 -1.34
N GLN A 580 28.40 4.15 -1.15
CA GLN A 580 27.95 2.78 -0.95
C GLN A 580 28.05 1.98 -2.26
N ALA A 581 28.54 0.75 -2.17
CA ALA A 581 28.59 -0.16 -3.31
C ALA A 581 27.21 -0.80 -3.53
N VAL A 582 26.69 -0.70 -4.75
CA VAL A 582 25.41 -1.28 -5.16
C VAL A 582 25.68 -2.58 -5.92
N PRO A 583 25.11 -3.73 -5.49
CA PRO A 583 25.34 -5.00 -6.16
C PRO A 583 24.55 -5.14 -7.46
N ILE A 584 25.18 -5.76 -8.45
CA ILE A 584 24.57 -6.27 -9.68
C ILE A 584 24.57 -7.79 -9.59
N GLN A 585 23.39 -8.40 -9.66
CA GLN A 585 23.23 -9.83 -9.42
C GLN A 585 22.75 -10.58 -10.67
N THR A 586 23.24 -11.81 -10.85
CA THR A 586 22.75 -12.78 -11.83
C THR A 586 22.54 -14.11 -11.15
N GLY A 587 21.34 -14.69 -11.24
CA GLY A 587 21.03 -16.00 -10.65
C GLY A 587 21.30 -16.09 -9.13
N GLY A 588 21.14 -14.98 -8.40
CA GLY A 588 21.40 -14.91 -6.95
C GLY A 588 22.88 -14.79 -6.56
N LYS A 589 23.81 -14.62 -7.51
CA LYS A 589 25.23 -14.35 -7.27
C LYS A 589 25.59 -12.93 -7.70
N ALA A 590 26.52 -12.29 -7.00
CA ALA A 590 27.04 -10.98 -7.41
C ALA A 590 27.90 -11.15 -8.68
N ALA A 591 27.54 -10.44 -9.74
CA ALA A 591 28.32 -10.35 -10.98
C ALA A 591 29.24 -9.11 -10.97
N ALA A 592 28.79 -8.03 -10.33
CA ALA A 592 29.58 -6.82 -10.14
C ALA A 592 29.04 -6.02 -8.95
N THR A 593 29.79 -4.99 -8.56
CA THR A 593 29.30 -3.88 -7.73
C THR A 593 29.63 -2.56 -8.39
N TYR A 594 28.79 -1.55 -8.20
CA TYR A 594 29.09 -0.20 -8.67
C TYR A 594 28.92 0.87 -7.60
N LYS A 595 29.61 2.00 -7.78
CA LYS A 595 29.46 3.24 -7.01
C LYS A 595 29.33 4.41 -7.96
N THR A 596 28.67 5.47 -7.51
CA THR A 596 28.42 6.67 -8.30
C THR A 596 28.72 7.95 -7.51
N LEU A 597 29.44 8.88 -8.13
CA LEU A 597 29.64 10.27 -7.66
C LEU A 597 29.20 11.23 -8.76
N TRP A 598 28.95 12.50 -8.43
CA TRP A 598 28.61 13.51 -9.44
C TRP A 598 29.19 14.89 -9.12
N ASP A 599 29.36 15.71 -10.15
CA ASP A 599 29.56 17.15 -10.05
C ASP A 599 28.74 17.89 -11.12
N ALA A 600 28.89 19.21 -11.20
CA ALA A 600 28.12 20.08 -12.09
C ALA A 600 28.11 19.66 -13.58
N GLY A 601 29.06 18.83 -14.05
CA GLY A 601 29.10 18.37 -15.44
C GLY A 601 29.28 16.87 -15.64
N HIS A 602 29.59 16.10 -14.60
CA HIS A 602 29.95 14.69 -14.76
C HIS A 602 29.28 13.78 -13.73
N LEU A 603 28.90 12.59 -14.20
CA LEU A 603 28.64 11.41 -13.39
C LEU A 603 29.88 10.52 -13.43
N TYR A 604 30.46 10.26 -12.27
CA TYR A 604 31.56 9.32 -12.12
C TYR A 604 31.02 7.96 -11.74
N VAL A 605 31.49 6.92 -12.43
CA VAL A 605 31.07 5.53 -12.20
C VAL A 605 32.29 4.67 -11.90
N TRP A 606 32.21 3.92 -10.81
CA TRP A 606 33.19 2.91 -10.40
C TRP A 606 32.53 1.56 -10.42
N VAL A 607 32.97 0.62 -11.25
CA VAL A 607 32.38 -0.72 -11.35
C VAL A 607 33.45 -1.78 -11.15
N ASP A 608 33.31 -2.57 -10.08
CA ASP A 608 34.12 -3.75 -9.81
C ASP A 608 33.40 -4.99 -10.34
N VAL A 609 33.97 -5.64 -11.35
CA VAL A 609 33.40 -6.82 -12.01
C VAL A 609 34.11 -8.08 -11.52
N ASP A 610 33.33 -9.03 -11.00
CA ASP A 610 33.79 -10.35 -10.61
C ASP A 610 33.75 -11.27 -11.84
N ASP A 611 34.90 -11.43 -12.50
CA ASP A 611 35.06 -12.25 -13.70
C ASP A 611 36.42 -12.96 -13.71
N ALA A 612 36.36 -14.28 -13.55
CA ALA A 612 37.53 -15.15 -13.52
C ALA A 612 38.09 -15.47 -14.92
N THR A 613 37.32 -15.22 -15.98
CA THR A 613 37.78 -15.36 -17.36
C THR A 613 38.40 -14.05 -17.84
N VAL A 614 39.24 -14.09 -18.89
CA VAL A 614 39.87 -12.87 -19.41
C VAL A 614 39.54 -12.75 -20.90
N ASN A 615 38.60 -11.87 -21.24
CA ASN A 615 38.30 -11.53 -22.63
C ASN A 615 38.32 -10.02 -22.87
N GLY A 616 38.99 -9.58 -23.93
CA GLY A 616 39.07 -8.15 -24.28
C GLY A 616 37.72 -7.53 -24.69
N ASN A 617 36.73 -8.36 -25.01
CA ASN A 617 35.37 -7.91 -25.37
C ASN A 617 34.43 -7.78 -24.18
N ASP A 618 34.85 -8.17 -22.97
CA ASP A 618 34.06 -7.93 -21.76
C ASP A 618 33.86 -6.43 -21.58
N SER A 619 32.68 -6.04 -21.15
CA SER A 619 32.36 -4.61 -21.02
C SER A 619 31.37 -4.30 -19.93
N VAL A 620 31.51 -3.10 -19.39
CA VAL A 620 30.49 -2.42 -18.59
C VAL A 620 29.75 -1.45 -19.49
N GLU A 621 28.44 -1.53 -19.54
CA GLU A 621 27.56 -0.63 -20.25
C GLU A 621 26.77 0.21 -19.23
N VAL A 622 26.85 1.53 -19.32
CA VAL A 622 26.09 2.48 -18.49
C VAL A 622 25.05 3.16 -19.35
N TYR A 623 23.81 3.17 -18.87
CA TYR A 623 22.65 3.74 -19.53
C TYR A 623 22.12 4.93 -18.71
N ILE A 624 21.83 6.02 -19.40
CA ILE A 624 21.28 7.25 -18.81
C ILE A 624 20.07 7.66 -19.63
N ASP A 625 18.94 7.85 -18.95
CA ASP A 625 17.76 8.58 -19.41
C ASP A 625 17.75 9.91 -18.65
N GLY A 626 18.08 11.00 -19.34
CA GLY A 626 18.42 12.28 -18.72
C GLY A 626 17.22 13.00 -18.09
N ASN A 627 16.02 12.72 -18.59
CA ASN A 627 14.74 13.27 -18.15
C ASN A 627 13.97 12.31 -17.22
N ASN A 628 14.44 11.05 -17.07
CA ASN A 628 13.83 9.97 -16.29
C ASN A 628 12.39 9.65 -16.76
N GLY A 629 12.16 9.72 -18.07
CA GLY A 629 10.87 9.56 -18.72
C GLY A 629 10.38 8.11 -18.74
N LYS A 630 11.31 7.14 -18.66
CA LYS A 630 11.01 5.70 -18.56
C LYS A 630 10.04 5.22 -19.64
N THR A 631 10.36 5.50 -20.90
CA THR A 631 9.48 5.22 -22.03
C THR A 631 9.87 3.91 -22.73
N ASN A 632 8.92 3.36 -23.51
CA ASN A 632 9.14 2.13 -24.26
C ASN A 632 9.95 2.35 -25.56
N ALA A 633 10.60 3.51 -25.71
CA ALA A 633 11.35 3.90 -26.89
C ALA A 633 12.53 4.81 -26.49
N TYR A 634 13.60 4.80 -27.29
CA TYR A 634 14.77 5.66 -27.04
C TYR A 634 14.49 7.11 -27.48
N GLU A 635 14.71 8.06 -26.57
CA GLU A 635 14.56 9.50 -26.75
C GLU A 635 15.90 10.20 -27.02
N ALA A 636 15.86 11.51 -27.26
CA ALA A 636 17.05 12.27 -27.65
C ALA A 636 18.06 12.44 -26.51
N ASP A 637 17.60 12.49 -25.26
CA ASP A 637 18.43 12.60 -24.07
C ASP A 637 18.92 11.24 -23.54
N ASP A 638 18.41 10.14 -24.06
CA ASP A 638 18.90 8.80 -23.73
C ASP A 638 20.31 8.59 -24.29
N LYS A 639 21.19 8.03 -23.45
CA LYS A 639 22.60 7.75 -23.76
C LYS A 639 23.03 6.38 -23.26
N LYS A 640 23.88 5.74 -24.07
CA LYS A 640 24.61 4.51 -23.73
C LYS A 640 26.11 4.78 -23.80
N TYR A 641 26.81 4.36 -22.76
CA TYR A 641 28.26 4.39 -22.66
C TYR A 641 28.77 2.96 -22.50
N THR A 642 29.79 2.57 -23.28
CA THR A 642 30.37 1.21 -23.23
C THR A 642 31.85 1.27 -22.93
N PHE A 643 32.23 0.65 -21.82
CA PHE A 643 33.60 0.60 -21.30
C PHE A 643 34.13 -0.82 -21.42
N ARG A 644 35.06 -1.04 -22.36
CA ARG A 644 35.62 -2.37 -22.62
C ARG A 644 36.77 -2.65 -21.68
N ARG A 645 36.88 -3.89 -21.20
CA ARG A 645 38.00 -4.37 -20.40
C ARG A 645 39.35 -4.19 -21.09
N SER A 646 39.39 -4.23 -22.42
CA SER A 646 40.62 -3.98 -23.19
C SER A 646 41.10 -2.51 -23.15
N GLY A 647 40.31 -1.59 -22.59
CA GLY A 647 40.54 -0.14 -22.67
C GLY A 647 40.23 0.47 -24.05
N ALA A 648 39.65 -0.30 -24.97
CA ALA A 648 39.29 0.22 -26.30
C ALA A 648 38.05 1.13 -26.20
N ASN A 649 38.21 2.40 -26.57
CA ASN A 649 37.13 3.39 -26.59
C ASN A 649 36.90 3.94 -28.02
N PRO A 650 36.25 3.18 -28.91
CA PRO A 650 36.14 3.55 -30.33
C PRO A 650 35.30 4.82 -30.58
N HIS A 651 34.52 5.29 -29.60
CA HIS A 651 33.59 6.41 -29.79
C HIS A 651 33.84 7.62 -28.87
N LYS A 652 34.81 7.55 -27.94
CA LYS A 652 35.23 8.59 -26.98
C LYS A 652 34.11 9.53 -26.42
N PRO A 653 32.93 9.06 -26.01
CA PRO A 653 31.93 9.96 -25.42
C PRO A 653 32.15 10.19 -23.92
N ALA A 654 33.06 9.43 -23.28
CA ALA A 654 33.39 9.49 -21.86
C ALA A 654 34.86 9.08 -21.65
N GLU A 655 35.52 9.67 -20.65
CA GLU A 655 36.85 9.26 -20.19
C GLU A 655 36.71 8.04 -19.28
N TYR A 656 37.55 7.01 -19.47
CA TYR A 656 37.57 5.86 -18.56
C TYR A 656 38.94 5.21 -18.48
N ASN A 657 39.20 4.53 -17.37
CA ASN A 657 40.36 3.70 -17.16
C ASN A 657 39.96 2.28 -16.73
N VAL A 658 40.85 1.31 -16.98
CA VAL A 658 40.64 -0.10 -16.59
C VAL A 658 41.76 -0.54 -15.66
N VAL A 659 41.40 -1.06 -14.49
CA VAL A 659 42.35 -1.60 -13.51
C VAL A 659 42.09 -3.09 -13.34
N LYS A 660 43.16 -3.91 -13.36
CA LYS A 660 43.03 -5.34 -13.06
C LYS A 660 42.83 -5.52 -11.55
N THR A 661 41.85 -6.34 -11.17
CA THR A 661 41.60 -6.69 -9.75
C THR A 661 41.91 -8.17 -9.52
N GLU A 662 41.87 -8.62 -8.26
CA GLU A 662 42.09 -10.03 -7.92
C GLU A 662 41.00 -10.95 -8.50
N LYS A 663 39.76 -10.46 -8.58
CA LYS A 663 38.58 -11.21 -9.02
C LYS A 663 38.15 -10.95 -10.46
N GLY A 664 38.76 -9.97 -11.13
CA GLY A 664 38.40 -9.61 -12.50
C GLY A 664 39.02 -8.28 -12.93
N TYR A 665 38.18 -7.26 -13.07
CA TYR A 665 38.62 -5.92 -13.48
C TYR A 665 37.71 -4.83 -12.91
N ARG A 666 38.22 -3.60 -12.91
CA ARG A 666 37.52 -2.39 -12.50
C ARG A 666 37.45 -1.41 -13.65
N ILE A 667 36.29 -0.79 -13.81
CA ILE A 667 36.09 0.40 -14.65
C ILE A 667 35.95 1.61 -13.74
N GLU A 668 36.71 2.66 -14.05
CA GLU A 668 36.52 4.01 -13.54
C GLU A 668 36.20 4.89 -14.74
N ALA A 669 35.04 5.58 -14.73
CA ALA A 669 34.60 6.39 -15.84
C ALA A 669 34.06 7.74 -15.39
N SER A 670 34.27 8.77 -16.21
CA SER A 670 33.65 10.09 -16.12
C SER A 670 32.74 10.31 -17.32
N ILE A 671 31.45 10.41 -17.04
CA ILE A 671 30.37 10.47 -18.02
C ILE A 671 29.76 11.88 -18.01
N PRO A 672 29.72 12.59 -19.15
CA PRO A 672 29.05 13.89 -19.21
C PRO A 672 27.56 13.78 -18.88
N VAL A 673 27.06 14.69 -18.04
CA VAL A 673 25.64 14.80 -17.69
C VAL A 673 25.19 16.27 -17.71
N ASP A 674 24.01 16.52 -18.25
CA ASP A 674 23.45 17.87 -18.34
C ASP A 674 22.61 18.22 -17.11
N GLY A 675 22.70 19.47 -16.65
CA GLY A 675 21.83 20.02 -15.60
C GLY A 675 21.89 19.27 -14.26
N ALA A 676 23.07 18.74 -13.92
CA ALA A 676 23.28 18.02 -12.66
C ALA A 676 23.17 18.96 -11.45
N GLN A 677 22.33 18.59 -10.49
CA GLN A 677 22.11 19.36 -9.26
C GLN A 677 21.51 18.45 -8.17
N THR A 678 21.70 18.81 -6.91
CA THR A 678 21.11 18.10 -5.77
C THR A 678 19.59 17.98 -5.92
N GLY A 679 19.08 16.76 -5.76
CA GLY A 679 17.67 16.40 -5.94
C GLY A 679 17.28 15.99 -7.36
N LYS A 680 18.15 16.17 -8.37
CA LYS A 680 17.85 15.69 -9.73
C LYS A 680 17.80 14.16 -9.76
N GLU A 681 16.75 13.62 -10.36
CA GLU A 681 16.63 12.20 -10.70
C GLU A 681 16.91 12.00 -12.19
N ILE A 682 17.67 10.96 -12.52
CA ILE A 682 17.84 10.46 -13.90
C ILE A 682 17.47 8.98 -13.94
N GLY A 683 16.97 8.51 -15.09
CA GLY A 683 16.87 7.08 -15.35
C GLY A 683 18.27 6.50 -15.52
N PHE A 684 18.56 5.39 -14.85
CA PHE A 684 19.92 4.84 -14.79
C PHE A 684 19.91 3.32 -14.81
N ASP A 685 20.82 2.71 -15.55
CA ASP A 685 21.10 1.28 -15.45
C ASP A 685 22.57 0.96 -15.76
N VAL A 686 23.05 -0.16 -15.23
CA VAL A 686 24.38 -0.70 -15.47
C VAL A 686 24.24 -2.15 -15.91
N ARG A 687 24.80 -2.50 -17.07
CA ARG A 687 24.85 -3.85 -17.61
C ARG A 687 26.28 -4.34 -17.78
N ILE A 688 26.57 -5.50 -17.20
CA ILE A 688 27.80 -6.26 -17.43
C ILE A 688 27.56 -7.20 -18.58
N ARG A 689 28.49 -7.20 -19.54
CA ARG A 689 28.53 -8.14 -20.67
C ARG A 689 29.81 -8.93 -20.57
N ASP A 690 29.69 -10.19 -20.18
CA ASP A 690 30.77 -11.17 -20.19
C ASP A 690 30.68 -11.99 -21.48
N ARG A 691 31.76 -12.03 -22.26
CA ARG A 691 31.80 -12.76 -23.52
C ARG A 691 32.85 -13.86 -23.46
N SER A 692 32.43 -15.10 -23.66
CA SER A 692 33.34 -16.24 -23.80
C SER A 692 33.17 -16.88 -25.18
N GLY A 693 34.03 -16.49 -26.13
CA GLY A 693 33.91 -16.91 -27.53
C GLY A 693 32.62 -16.39 -28.18
N SER A 694 31.71 -17.31 -28.55
CA SER A 694 30.38 -16.99 -29.08
C SER A 694 29.29 -16.92 -28.00
N ALA A 695 29.57 -17.35 -26.77
CA ALA A 695 28.65 -17.26 -25.64
C ALA A 695 28.71 -15.86 -25.02
N GLU A 696 27.56 -15.39 -24.55
CA GLU A 696 27.39 -14.09 -23.91
C GLU A 696 26.50 -14.27 -22.67
N GLU A 697 26.98 -13.75 -21.54
CA GLU A 697 26.22 -13.67 -20.31
C GLU A 697 26.02 -12.20 -19.94
N LEU A 698 24.79 -11.85 -19.59
CA LEU A 698 24.41 -10.48 -19.22
C LEU A 698 23.99 -10.42 -17.75
N ALA A 699 24.38 -9.34 -17.09
CA ALA A 699 23.95 -9.00 -15.74
C ALA A 699 23.56 -7.53 -15.71
N SER A 700 22.34 -7.20 -15.31
CA SER A 700 21.87 -5.80 -15.24
C SER A 700 21.48 -5.44 -13.82
N TRP A 701 21.71 -4.19 -13.42
CA TRP A 701 21.31 -3.72 -12.09
C TRP A 701 19.79 -3.65 -11.98
N ASN A 702 19.11 -3.02 -12.94
CA ASN A 702 17.66 -2.85 -12.94
C ASN A 702 16.94 -3.63 -14.03
N ASP A 703 17.17 -3.34 -15.32
CA ASP A 703 16.44 -4.00 -16.41
C ASP A 703 16.98 -5.40 -16.68
N ILE A 704 16.43 -6.35 -15.93
CA ILE A 704 16.75 -7.79 -16.00
C ILE A 704 16.28 -8.45 -17.30
N HIS A 705 15.48 -7.78 -18.14
CA HIS A 705 15.10 -8.28 -19.47
C HIS A 705 16.09 -7.87 -20.55
N HIS A 706 17.11 -7.08 -20.19
CA HIS A 706 18.20 -6.64 -21.05
C HIS A 706 17.74 -5.85 -22.31
N ARG A 707 16.71 -5.02 -22.17
CA ARG A 707 16.08 -4.22 -23.24
C ARG A 707 16.60 -2.79 -23.31
N GLN A 708 17.61 -2.45 -22.52
CA GLN A 708 18.11 -1.08 -22.32
C GLN A 708 18.52 -0.33 -23.58
N ASP A 709 18.84 -1.04 -24.66
CA ASP A 709 19.26 -0.44 -25.92
C ASP A 709 18.10 0.18 -26.71
N THR A 710 16.85 -0.11 -26.33
CA THR A 710 15.64 0.36 -27.05
C THR A 710 14.51 0.84 -26.15
N ASP A 711 14.52 0.47 -24.86
CA ASP A 711 13.42 0.67 -23.92
C ASP A 711 13.99 1.11 -22.56
N THR A 712 13.64 2.33 -22.13
CA THR A 712 14.10 2.92 -20.86
C THR A 712 13.12 2.68 -19.72
N SER A 713 11.94 2.10 -19.98
CA SER A 713 10.92 1.78 -18.95
C SER A 713 11.46 0.85 -17.86
N GLY A 714 12.46 0.03 -18.20
CA GLY A 714 13.14 -0.86 -17.25
C GLY A 714 14.28 -0.21 -16.45
N PHE A 715 14.62 1.07 -16.68
CA PHE A 715 15.73 1.71 -15.96
C PHE A 715 15.38 1.92 -14.50
N GLY A 716 16.39 1.86 -13.63
CA GLY A 716 16.26 2.31 -12.25
C GLY A 716 16.28 3.84 -12.18
N VAL A 717 16.37 4.39 -10.98
CA VAL A 717 16.51 5.83 -10.74
C VAL A 717 17.81 6.08 -9.99
N LEU A 718 18.60 7.03 -10.47
CA LEU A 718 19.75 7.57 -9.78
C LEU A 718 19.46 9.01 -9.36
N THR A 719 19.44 9.27 -8.05
CA THR A 719 19.23 10.61 -7.49
C THR A 719 20.57 11.25 -7.16
N MET A 720 20.82 12.44 -7.69
CA MET A 720 21.98 13.27 -7.34
C MET A 720 21.74 13.87 -5.95
N VAL A 721 22.63 13.58 -5.00
CA VAL A 721 22.53 14.07 -3.62
C VAL A 721 23.84 14.72 -3.18
N GLU A 722 23.76 15.62 -2.21
CA GLU A 722 24.96 16.09 -1.51
C GLU A 722 25.67 14.90 -0.85
N GLY A 723 27.01 14.90 -0.87
CA GLY A 723 27.79 13.91 -0.13
C GLY A 723 27.59 14.06 1.39
N PRO A 724 27.78 12.98 2.18
CA PRO A 724 27.80 13.12 3.62
C PRO A 724 28.95 14.04 4.04
N ARG A 725 28.72 14.91 5.01
CA ARG A 725 29.78 15.67 5.67
C ARG A 725 30.77 14.71 6.31
N THR A 726 32.04 15.09 6.24
CA THR A 726 33.16 14.32 6.77
C THR A 726 33.90 15.12 7.83
N ALA A 727 34.38 14.46 8.87
CA ALA A 727 35.24 15.04 9.90
C ALA A 727 36.32 14.05 10.33
N LYS A 728 37.25 14.51 11.16
CA LYS A 728 38.33 13.69 11.73
C LYS A 728 38.29 13.66 13.24
N ALA A 729 38.47 12.47 13.82
CA ALA A 729 38.77 12.28 15.23
C ALA A 729 40.26 12.03 15.38
N VAL A 730 40.94 12.82 16.21
CA VAL A 730 42.37 12.64 16.46
C VAL A 730 42.61 11.69 17.62
N LYS A 731 43.66 10.86 17.55
CA LYS A 731 43.96 9.91 18.63
C LYS A 731 44.27 10.63 19.95
N GLY A 732 43.55 10.28 21.02
CA GLY A 732 43.66 10.90 22.34
C GLY A 732 42.59 10.41 23.31
N THR A 733 42.88 10.56 24.61
CA THR A 733 41.97 10.22 25.71
C THR A 733 41.64 11.49 26.49
N ALA A 734 40.37 11.72 26.80
CA ALA A 734 39.91 12.81 27.66
C ALA A 734 39.30 12.26 28.96
N ALA A 735 39.42 13.02 30.04
CA ALA A 735 38.59 12.82 31.23
C ALA A 735 37.12 13.17 30.89
N ILE A 736 36.17 12.49 31.53
CA ILE A 736 34.73 12.76 31.36
C ILE A 736 34.22 13.32 32.67
N ASP A 737 34.46 14.61 32.89
CA ASP A 737 34.15 15.32 34.12
C ASP A 737 33.44 16.68 33.91
N GLY A 738 33.26 17.09 32.66
CA GLY A 738 32.58 18.32 32.26
C GLY A 738 33.51 19.53 32.15
N ASP A 739 34.82 19.34 32.30
CA ASP A 739 35.84 20.38 32.16
C ASP A 739 36.65 20.19 30.87
N ILE A 740 36.66 21.20 29.99
CA ILE A 740 37.35 21.12 28.70
C ILE A 740 38.87 21.12 28.89
N GLU A 741 39.50 19.98 28.65
CA GLU A 741 40.95 19.79 28.69
C GLU A 741 41.67 20.31 27.42
N ASP A 742 42.98 20.61 27.55
CA ASP A 742 43.82 21.11 26.46
C ASP A 742 43.90 20.15 25.25
N ILE A 743 43.66 18.84 25.44
CA ILE A 743 43.72 17.85 24.36
C ILE A 743 42.68 18.12 23.27
N TRP A 744 41.51 18.65 23.64
CA TRP A 744 40.44 19.02 22.71
C TRP A 744 40.87 20.11 21.72
N SER A 745 41.85 20.96 22.06
CA SER A 745 42.35 21.99 21.14
C SER A 745 43.01 21.45 19.87
N LYS A 746 43.38 20.16 19.86
CA LYS A 746 43.97 19.46 18.72
C LYS A 746 42.93 18.84 17.78
N ALA A 747 41.69 18.67 18.26
CA ALA A 747 40.62 18.05 17.49
C ALA A 747 39.97 19.05 16.54
N GLU A 748 39.53 18.55 15.38
CA GLU A 748 38.70 19.30 14.44
C GLU A 748 37.38 19.71 15.12
N GLN A 749 36.94 20.95 14.90
CA GLN A 749 35.66 21.44 15.38
C GLN A 749 34.62 21.40 14.25
N ILE A 750 33.56 20.64 14.45
CA ILE A 750 32.35 20.66 13.63
C ILE A 750 31.23 21.44 14.33
N VAL A 751 30.16 21.75 13.60
CA VAL A 751 28.99 22.48 14.14
C VAL A 751 27.69 21.81 13.71
N THR A 752 26.69 21.82 14.60
CA THR A 752 25.31 21.43 14.26
C THR A 752 24.57 22.64 13.70
N ASP A 753 24.64 22.85 12.39
CA ASP A 753 24.07 24.02 11.70
C ASP A 753 22.98 23.68 10.68
N ARG A 754 22.56 22.40 10.61
CA ARG A 754 21.46 21.95 9.76
C ARG A 754 20.19 21.77 10.57
N TRP A 755 19.13 22.47 10.19
CA TRP A 755 17.84 22.38 10.87
C TRP A 755 17.01 21.23 10.29
N VAL A 756 16.59 20.29 11.14
CA VAL A 756 15.63 19.23 10.77
C VAL A 756 14.23 19.51 11.30
N SER A 757 14.15 20.31 12.37
CA SER A 757 12.92 20.92 12.88
C SER A 757 13.23 22.35 13.34
N GLY A 758 12.30 23.26 13.10
CA GLY A 758 12.50 24.69 13.31
C GLY A 758 13.47 25.31 12.29
N SER A 759 13.83 26.58 12.51
CA SER A 759 14.79 27.32 11.66
C SER A 759 15.80 28.13 12.48
N SER A 760 15.71 28.05 13.81
CA SER A 760 16.57 28.71 14.79
C SER A 760 16.43 28.00 16.14
N GLY A 761 17.39 28.22 17.04
CA GLY A 761 17.42 27.64 18.39
C GLY A 761 18.84 27.28 18.80
N SER A 762 18.96 26.24 19.61
CA SER A 762 20.26 25.78 20.13
C SER A 762 21.11 25.03 19.11
N THR A 763 22.42 25.25 19.16
CA THR A 763 23.43 24.57 18.33
C THR A 763 24.65 24.22 19.16
N ALA A 764 25.44 23.23 18.71
CA ALA A 764 26.66 22.79 19.36
C ALA A 764 27.89 23.00 18.48
N LYS A 765 29.01 23.38 19.10
CA LYS A 765 30.35 23.12 18.58
C LYS A 765 30.80 21.76 19.09
N VAL A 766 31.19 20.87 18.20
CA VAL A 766 31.51 19.49 18.56
C VAL A 766 32.93 19.15 18.16
N ARG A 767 33.63 18.41 19.02
CA ARG A 767 34.96 17.87 18.77
C ARG A 767 34.99 16.40 19.13
N THR A 768 35.83 15.63 18.43
CA THR A 768 35.96 14.19 18.64
C THR A 768 37.41 13.78 18.84
N LEU A 769 37.62 12.84 19.76
CA LEU A 769 38.89 12.12 19.97
C LEU A 769 38.59 10.63 19.94
N TRP A 770 39.62 9.81 19.78
CA TRP A 770 39.45 8.36 19.89
C TRP A 770 40.69 7.69 20.49
N ASP A 771 40.48 6.52 21.09
CA ASP A 771 41.57 5.60 21.43
C ASP A 771 41.16 4.16 21.15
N ASP A 772 42.01 3.21 21.53
CA ASP A 772 41.82 1.79 21.24
C ASP A 772 40.59 1.19 21.97
N HIS A 773 39.92 1.94 22.85
CA HIS A 773 38.75 1.51 23.62
C HIS A 773 37.51 2.35 23.35
N ARG A 774 37.65 3.65 23.05
CA ARG A 774 36.54 4.61 23.07
C ARG A 774 36.56 5.64 21.94
N LEU A 775 35.37 6.09 21.55
CA LEU A 775 35.15 7.40 20.92
C LEU A 775 34.82 8.42 22.01
N TYR A 776 35.43 9.59 21.95
CA TYR A 776 35.17 10.72 22.83
C TYR A 776 34.50 11.83 22.04
N VAL A 777 33.46 12.43 22.61
CA VAL A 777 32.71 13.54 22.03
C VAL A 777 32.59 14.67 23.05
N LEU A 778 33.02 15.86 22.68
CA LEU A 778 32.79 17.10 23.41
C LEU A 778 31.80 17.94 22.60
N ALA A 779 30.68 18.32 23.22
CA ALA A 779 29.69 19.22 22.63
C ALA A 779 29.50 20.46 23.52
N GLU A 780 29.84 21.63 22.98
CA GLU A 780 29.59 22.94 23.60
C GLU A 780 28.30 23.54 23.03
N VAL A 781 27.19 23.43 23.77
CA VAL A 781 25.87 23.89 23.34
C VAL A 781 25.66 25.35 23.72
N THR A 782 25.25 26.15 22.74
CA THR A 782 24.74 27.50 22.97
C THR A 782 23.22 27.45 23.03
N ASP A 783 22.66 27.84 24.17
CA ASP A 783 21.24 27.71 24.51
C ASP A 783 20.82 28.88 25.40
N SER A 784 19.71 29.53 25.05
CA SER A 784 19.20 30.70 25.76
C SER A 784 18.31 30.34 26.96
N LEU A 785 17.72 29.14 26.96
CA LEU A 785 16.78 28.64 27.96
C LEU A 785 16.89 27.11 28.09
N VAL A 786 17.64 26.66 29.10
CA VAL A 786 17.86 25.23 29.32
C VAL A 786 16.74 24.60 30.19
N THR A 787 15.94 23.69 29.62
CA THR A 787 14.77 23.03 30.21
C THR A 787 14.67 21.51 29.96
N LYS A 788 14.12 20.80 30.96
CA LYS A 788 13.76 19.38 30.91
C LYS A 788 12.30 19.11 31.27
N ARG A 789 11.40 20.05 30.97
CA ARG A 789 9.98 19.96 31.34
C ARG A 789 9.28 18.73 30.77
N SER A 790 9.63 18.30 29.56
CA SER A 790 9.02 17.11 28.95
C SER A 790 9.40 15.83 29.72
N ALA A 791 8.43 14.93 29.86
CA ALA A 791 8.67 13.57 30.32
C ALA A 791 9.39 12.69 29.27
N ASN A 792 9.37 13.11 28.00
CA ASN A 792 10.03 12.42 26.90
C ASN A 792 11.46 12.92 26.76
N ALA A 793 12.44 12.03 26.90
CA ALA A 793 13.86 12.41 26.86
C ALA A 793 14.29 13.06 25.53
N TRP A 794 13.61 12.78 24.41
CA TRP A 794 13.93 13.38 23.10
C TRP A 794 13.36 14.78 22.91
N GLU A 795 12.51 15.26 23.84
CA GLU A 795 11.99 16.64 23.84
C GLU A 795 12.67 17.53 24.86
N GLN A 796 13.62 17.00 25.63
CA GLN A 796 14.43 17.77 26.57
C GLN A 796 15.65 18.35 25.86
N ASP A 797 16.18 19.45 26.36
CA ASP A 797 17.44 20.00 25.85
C ASP A 797 18.56 19.01 26.05
N SER A 798 19.11 18.54 24.94
CA SER A 798 20.02 17.41 24.96
C SER A 798 20.87 17.35 23.71
N VAL A 799 22.01 16.67 23.85
CA VAL A 799 22.85 16.26 22.73
C VAL A 799 22.58 14.79 22.44
N GLU A 800 22.39 14.45 21.17
CA GLU A 800 22.36 13.06 20.69
C GLU A 800 23.57 12.78 19.82
N ILE A 801 24.22 11.64 20.07
CA ILE A 801 25.37 11.14 19.31
C ILE A 801 24.93 9.85 18.62
N PHE A 802 25.13 9.77 17.33
CA PHE A 802 24.83 8.60 16.51
C PHE A 802 26.15 7.99 16.01
N ILE A 803 26.31 6.69 16.18
CA ILE A 803 27.52 5.95 15.78
C ILE A 803 27.09 4.71 15.01
N ASP A 804 27.71 4.53 13.84
CA ASP A 804 27.70 3.31 13.04
C ASP A 804 29.16 2.88 12.88
N GLN A 805 29.60 1.87 13.63
CA GLN A 805 31.02 1.55 13.77
C GLN A 805 31.57 0.86 12.53
N ASN A 806 30.75 0.06 11.86
CA ASN A 806 31.12 -0.68 10.66
C ASN A 806 30.90 0.13 9.36
N ASN A 807 30.27 1.31 9.45
CA ASN A 807 29.90 2.20 8.34
C ASN A 807 29.01 1.51 7.29
N ALA A 808 28.13 0.62 7.73
CA ALA A 808 27.16 -0.06 6.87
C ALA A 808 26.13 0.93 6.33
N ARG A 809 25.80 1.97 7.11
CA ARG A 809 24.82 3.01 6.79
C ARG A 809 23.51 2.38 6.34
N ALA A 810 23.04 1.46 7.17
CA ALA A 810 21.85 0.68 6.92
C ALA A 810 20.58 1.47 7.23
N ALA A 811 19.47 1.03 6.64
CA ALA A 811 18.15 1.63 6.87
C ALA A 811 17.57 1.33 8.27
N SER A 812 18.25 0.49 9.05
CA SER A 812 17.90 0.07 10.41
C SER A 812 19.17 -0.22 11.21
N TYR A 813 19.11 -0.05 12.53
CA TYR A 813 20.26 -0.30 13.41
C TYR A 813 20.64 -1.78 13.43
N ASP A 814 21.92 -2.07 13.31
CA ASP A 814 22.50 -3.37 13.57
C ASP A 814 23.06 -3.46 15.01
N SER A 815 23.98 -4.41 15.26
CA SER A 815 24.45 -4.70 16.61
C SER A 815 25.51 -3.73 17.15
N ASP A 816 26.18 -3.00 16.26
CA ASP A 816 27.22 -2.02 16.60
C ASP A 816 26.76 -0.56 16.47
N ASP A 817 25.58 -0.35 15.87
CA ASP A 817 24.89 0.93 15.79
C ASP A 817 24.30 1.40 17.12
N GLY A 818 24.49 2.69 17.45
CA GLY A 818 23.96 3.25 18.69
C GLY A 818 23.60 4.74 18.61
N GLN A 819 22.50 5.08 19.28
CA GLN A 819 22.07 6.44 19.59
C GLN A 819 22.27 6.69 21.09
N TYR A 820 23.07 7.69 21.42
CA TYR A 820 23.43 8.07 22.78
C TYR A 820 22.99 9.50 23.04
N ARG A 821 21.93 9.68 23.83
CA ARG A 821 21.42 11.00 24.21
C ARG A 821 21.85 11.34 25.63
N VAL A 822 22.30 12.57 25.87
CA VAL A 822 22.62 13.11 27.20
C VAL A 822 22.00 14.50 27.32
N ASN A 823 21.16 14.72 28.34
CA ASN A 823 20.63 16.06 28.64
C ASN A 823 21.62 16.90 29.46
N PHE A 824 21.36 18.20 29.58
CA PHE A 824 22.22 19.15 30.32
C PHE A 824 22.39 18.85 31.82
N ASP A 825 21.54 18.00 32.43
CA ASP A 825 21.66 17.54 33.82
C ASP A 825 22.41 16.19 33.92
N ASN A 826 23.04 15.75 32.83
CA ASN A 826 23.77 14.49 32.68
C ASN A 826 22.88 13.25 32.86
N GLU A 827 21.65 13.28 32.38
CA GLU A 827 20.74 12.12 32.38
C GLU A 827 20.76 11.45 30.99
N PRO A 828 21.35 10.25 30.84
CA PRO A 828 21.46 9.60 29.54
C PRO A 828 20.23 8.77 29.15
N SER A 829 20.00 8.66 27.84
CA SER A 829 19.06 7.72 27.22
C SER A 829 19.70 7.10 25.99
N VAL A 830 19.71 5.77 25.89
CA VAL A 830 20.41 5.03 24.82
C VAL A 830 19.46 4.13 24.05
N ASN A 831 19.62 4.07 22.73
CA ASN A 831 18.88 3.19 21.83
C ASN A 831 19.84 2.47 20.86
N PRO A 832 19.80 1.12 20.77
CA PRO A 832 19.04 0.22 21.63
C PRO A 832 19.53 0.25 23.07
N GLY A 833 18.61 0.10 24.03
CA GLY A 833 18.93 0.20 25.46
C GLY A 833 19.95 -0.82 25.99
N SER A 834 20.28 -1.86 25.22
CA SER A 834 21.38 -2.79 25.51
C SER A 834 22.76 -2.13 25.50
N LEU A 835 22.92 -1.01 24.79
CA LEU A 835 24.19 -0.29 24.69
C LEU A 835 24.41 0.73 25.82
N GLY A 836 23.46 0.83 26.76
CA GLY A 836 23.55 1.83 27.84
C GLY A 836 24.81 1.72 28.71
N ALA A 837 25.39 0.52 28.84
CA ALA A 837 26.62 0.30 29.61
C ALA A 837 27.87 0.86 28.92
N ASN A 838 27.80 1.16 27.62
CA ASN A 838 28.94 1.63 26.82
C ASN A 838 29.13 3.15 26.92
N LEU A 839 28.19 3.89 27.51
CA LEU A 839 28.23 5.34 27.59
C LEU A 839 28.71 5.79 28.98
N THR A 840 29.77 6.59 29.00
CA THR A 840 30.17 7.41 30.14
C THR A 840 29.96 8.88 29.76
N SER A 841 29.28 9.69 30.57
CA SER A 841 29.03 11.10 30.25
C SER A 841 29.16 12.02 31.46
N ALA A 842 29.45 13.29 31.18
CA ALA A 842 29.43 14.41 32.11
C ALA A 842 28.74 15.61 31.45
N ALA A 843 28.04 16.42 32.26
CA ALA A 843 27.42 17.65 31.81
C ALA A 843 27.78 18.81 32.74
N LYS A 844 27.98 20.00 32.16
CA LYS A 844 28.27 21.22 32.91
C LYS A 844 27.57 22.42 32.29
N ARG A 845 26.74 23.11 33.08
CA ARG A 845 26.10 24.36 32.64
C ARG A 845 27.13 25.48 32.45
N THR A 846 26.90 26.32 31.46
CA THR A 846 27.70 27.51 31.17
C THR A 846 26.82 28.77 31.19
N PRO A 847 27.38 29.98 31.18
CA PRO A 847 26.58 31.20 31.10
C PRO A 847 25.73 31.33 29.83
N THR A 848 26.02 30.55 28.79
CA THR A 848 25.39 30.64 27.47
C THR A 848 24.79 29.31 27.01
N GLY A 849 24.62 28.33 27.91
CA GLY A 849 24.11 27.01 27.59
C GLY A 849 24.72 25.91 28.47
N TYR A 850 25.29 24.88 27.87
CA TYR A 850 25.87 23.75 28.59
C TYR A 850 26.93 22.99 27.76
N ILE A 851 27.75 22.20 28.44
CA ILE A 851 28.77 21.31 27.87
C ILE A 851 28.33 19.88 28.13
N ILE A 852 28.48 19.02 27.13
CA ILE A 852 28.41 17.56 27.26
C ILE A 852 29.76 16.98 26.88
N GLU A 853 30.33 16.17 27.76
CA GLU A 853 31.41 15.23 27.42
C GLU A 853 30.85 13.82 27.46
N ALA A 854 31.15 13.02 26.44
CA ALA A 854 30.74 11.63 26.35
C ALA A 854 31.90 10.78 25.86
N ALA A 855 32.06 9.59 26.46
CA ALA A 855 32.90 8.53 25.96
C ALA A 855 32.05 7.29 25.68
N VAL A 856 32.12 6.77 24.46
CA VAL A 856 31.40 5.59 24.01
C VAL A 856 32.38 4.46 23.75
N ASP A 857 32.23 3.35 24.47
CA ASP A 857 33.04 2.14 24.30
C ASP A 857 32.75 1.50 22.92
N TRP A 858 33.80 1.06 22.23
CA TRP A 858 33.67 0.28 20.98
C TRP A 858 32.97 -1.07 21.23
N VAL A 859 32.16 -1.51 20.27
CA VAL A 859 31.47 -2.81 20.32
C VAL A 859 32.12 -3.74 19.30
N GLY A 860 32.58 -4.91 19.76
CA GLY A 860 33.21 -5.89 18.90
C GLY A 860 34.70 -5.61 18.68
N THR A 861 35.14 -5.53 17.42
CA THR A 861 36.56 -5.34 17.08
C THR A 861 36.88 -3.84 17.04
N PRO A 862 37.80 -3.33 17.89
CA PRO A 862 38.14 -1.92 17.89
C PRO A 862 38.66 -1.44 16.53
N PRO A 863 38.27 -0.24 16.09
CA PRO A 863 38.77 0.34 14.85
C PRO A 863 40.25 0.70 14.99
N LYS A 864 40.94 0.78 13.85
CA LYS A 864 42.36 1.17 13.74
C LYS A 864 42.49 2.57 13.17
N ALA A 865 43.67 3.18 13.31
CA ALA A 865 43.98 4.42 12.61
C ALA A 865 43.73 4.28 11.09
N GLY A 866 43.08 5.28 10.51
CA GLY A 866 42.54 5.30 9.14
C GLY A 866 41.17 4.66 8.96
N SER A 867 40.53 4.15 10.02
CA SER A 867 39.16 3.61 9.91
C SER A 867 38.15 4.74 9.69
N LEU A 868 37.10 4.44 8.92
CA LEU A 868 35.99 5.33 8.63
C LEU A 868 34.74 4.76 9.29
N ILE A 869 34.10 5.54 10.16
CA ILE A 869 32.86 5.17 10.85
C ILE A 869 31.74 6.13 10.46
N GLY A 870 30.49 5.69 10.56
CA GLY A 870 29.35 6.59 10.51
C GLY A 870 29.23 7.38 11.82
N PHE A 871 29.00 8.68 11.72
CA PHE A 871 28.89 9.58 12.86
C PHE A 871 27.90 10.70 12.59
N ASP A 872 27.08 11.04 13.57
CA ASP A 872 26.31 12.28 13.57
C ASP A 872 26.09 12.80 14.98
N VAL A 873 25.79 14.08 15.09
CA VAL A 873 25.54 14.75 16.37
C VAL A 873 24.42 15.78 16.22
N GLN A 874 23.48 15.75 17.15
CA GLN A 874 22.25 16.53 17.14
C GLN A 874 22.05 17.25 18.46
N VAL A 875 21.42 18.42 18.43
CA VAL A 875 20.92 19.17 19.58
C VAL A 875 19.41 19.25 19.50
N ASN A 876 18.73 18.82 20.57
CA ASN A 876 17.31 19.07 20.80
C ASN A 876 17.13 20.33 21.64
N ASN A 877 16.06 21.08 21.38
CA ASN A 877 15.79 22.34 22.05
C ASN A 877 14.28 22.59 22.27
N ASP A 878 13.90 22.93 23.50
CA ASP A 878 12.62 23.53 23.91
C ASP A 878 12.90 24.99 24.28
N GLU A 879 12.64 25.91 23.35
CA GLU A 879 13.05 27.33 23.46
C GLU A 879 12.16 28.10 24.43
N ASN A 880 11.01 27.54 24.82
CA ASN A 880 9.96 28.28 25.51
C ASN A 880 9.48 27.63 26.82
N ASP A 881 10.05 26.48 27.19
CA ASP A 881 9.73 25.71 28.39
C ASP A 881 8.24 25.35 28.46
N ASP A 882 7.64 24.90 27.35
CA ASP A 882 6.29 24.32 27.34
C ASP A 882 6.29 22.79 27.41
N GLY A 883 7.47 22.15 27.31
CA GLY A 883 7.63 20.71 27.32
C GLY A 883 7.45 20.06 25.94
N VAL A 884 7.50 20.86 24.87
CA VAL A 884 7.49 20.40 23.47
C VAL A 884 8.78 20.86 22.79
N ARG A 885 9.37 19.98 21.97
CA ARG A 885 10.57 20.31 21.22
C ARG A 885 10.27 21.31 20.10
N ASP A 886 10.88 22.48 20.15
CA ASP A 886 10.73 23.55 19.16
C ASP A 886 11.66 23.36 17.95
N SER A 887 12.90 22.96 18.21
CA SER A 887 13.91 22.85 17.16
C SER A 887 14.89 21.71 17.36
N VAL A 888 15.48 21.31 16.24
CA VAL A 888 16.51 20.28 16.18
C VAL A 888 17.57 20.72 15.17
N ALA A 889 18.79 20.89 15.65
CA ALA A 889 19.96 21.16 14.82
C ALA A 889 20.87 19.93 14.78
N ILE A 890 21.32 19.52 13.60
CA ILE A 890 22.16 18.33 13.39
C ILE A 890 23.39 18.68 12.55
N TRP A 891 24.43 17.84 12.63
CA TRP A 891 25.62 18.01 11.81
C TRP A 891 25.39 17.56 10.36
N ASN A 892 24.82 16.38 10.10
CA ASN A 892 24.71 15.84 8.74
C ASN A 892 23.30 15.49 8.24
N ASP A 893 22.63 14.49 8.84
CA ASP A 893 21.41 13.87 8.30
C ASP A 893 20.16 14.74 8.50
N THR A 894 19.67 15.34 7.42
CA THR A 894 18.51 16.24 7.49
C THR A 894 17.14 15.56 7.48
N SER A 895 17.09 14.23 7.54
CA SER A 895 15.84 13.48 7.40
C SER A 895 14.99 13.36 8.68
N ASP A 896 15.51 13.76 9.84
CA ASP A 896 14.92 13.52 11.18
C ASP A 896 14.65 12.02 11.45
N ARG A 897 15.44 11.13 10.82
CA ARG A 897 15.30 9.67 10.95
C ARG A 897 16.56 8.96 11.44
N THR A 898 17.64 9.67 11.77
CA THR A 898 18.90 9.09 12.28
C THR A 898 18.69 8.19 13.51
N TRP A 899 17.64 8.43 14.31
CA TRP A 899 17.25 7.60 15.45
C TRP A 899 16.76 6.18 15.09
N GLN A 900 16.51 5.89 13.82
CA GLN A 900 16.08 4.57 13.33
C GLN A 900 16.71 4.14 12.00
N ASN A 901 17.30 5.07 11.23
CA ASN A 901 17.84 4.83 9.90
C ASN A 901 19.14 5.63 9.74
N LEU A 902 20.27 4.94 9.53
CA LEU A 902 21.59 5.54 9.42
C LEU A 902 22.06 5.69 7.97
N SER A 903 21.15 5.54 6.99
CA SER A 903 21.51 5.58 5.56
C SER A 903 22.05 6.93 5.09
N ASN A 904 21.78 8.01 5.82
CA ASN A 904 22.25 9.35 5.53
C ASN A 904 23.21 9.89 6.59
N ILE A 905 23.75 9.05 7.49
CA ILE A 905 24.66 9.48 8.56
C ILE A 905 25.95 10.09 7.96
N GLY A 906 26.55 11.05 8.68
CA GLY A 906 27.84 11.64 8.34
C GLY A 906 29.00 10.65 8.54
N LEU A 907 30.23 11.07 8.26
CA LEU A 907 31.40 10.18 8.31
C LEU A 907 32.54 10.76 9.15
N LEU A 908 33.09 9.95 10.05
CA LEU A 908 34.22 10.31 10.90
C LEU A 908 35.42 9.40 10.61
N THR A 909 36.55 10.01 10.24
CA THR A 909 37.82 9.28 10.06
C THR A 909 38.61 9.29 11.36
N LEU A 910 39.08 8.13 11.81
CA LEU A 910 39.89 7.99 13.02
C LEU A 910 41.38 8.10 12.66
N GLU A 911 42.03 9.21 12.99
CA GLU A 911 43.44 9.49 12.63
C GLU A 911 44.47 8.96 13.63
#